data_AF-A0AAJ6AIG9-F1
#
_entry.id   AF-A0AAJ6AIG9-F1
#
_cell.length_a   1.000
_cell.length_b   1.000
_cell.length_c   1.000
_cell.angle_alpha   90.00
_cell.angle_beta   90.00
_cell.angle_gamma   90.00
#
_symmetry.space_group_name_H-M   'P 1'
#
loop_
_entity.id
_entity.type
_entity.pdbx_description
1 polymer ?
#
loop_
_entity_poly.entity_id
_entity_poly.type
_entity_poly.pdbx_seq_one_letter_code
_entity_poly.pdbx_strand_id
1 'polypeptide(L)'
;MVSFIEKILKTGEKKVLKRLRAYTDAVNQLEDDYRDMSDAELRAETDRFRAEIEDGTSLDALLPEAFATVREASSRTLGLRHFDVQLMGGVALHLGNIAEMKTGEGKTLVATAPSYLNALSGLGVHVVTVNDYLAEYQSDLMGRVFRFLGMETGVILSNQRPAQRAKQYAADITYGTNNEFGFDYLRDNMAWSLDDLVQRGHNFAIVDEVDSILIDEARTPLIISGPAQGDASKWYLQFAKLAPRLKRNTDYEVDEKKRTVSISEEGIDKVEDWLGIDNLYESANTPLIQYLNNALKAKELFTRDKDYVVLKGEVQIVDEHTGRVLAGRRYSEGVHQAIEAKEGVKIKAENQTLATVTLQNYFRLYDKLSGMTGTAETEAAEFMSTYKLGVVPIPTNKDVQRIDKKDIVYASEKAKFNAVVDDIEARHKSGQPVLVGTTSVEKSEYLSKLLAKKGVRHEVLNAKNNAREAAIVAQAGRKGAVTVATNMAGRGTDIMLGGNAEFNAVAEMQARGLDPEENAEEYEQIWDEVFAEQKVKTQAEREEVVEAGGLYVLGTERHESRRIDNQLRGRSGRQGDPGESRFYLSLTDDLMRLFNPGMARKILQRTGDDDQFALESGLVTKAIQNAQSNVESRNTEQRKNVLKYDDVMNRQREAIYADRRQILEGQDLAEKVEHFIEDSISDAVDEATAGERSSEWSPETLWEDLRLIYPVELTPEELEEQLGELHRAKPADLKREFVSDAKVLYQDREEEIGSDNMRELERKVVLNSIGRKWQEHLYEMDYLKEGIGLRAMAQRDPLVEYQREGYTMFEAMMQAIRQESVHNLFTLDVKTQPQKASLPGVTDSREVTMAPQLKIKGLDTDTQPGKLQYTAPSSEGTGTAKTEVRRTDDGSERTQSRAERKAAEREKKKAAKKARAQKK
;
A
#
# COMPACT_ATOMS: atom_id res chain seq x y z
N MET A 1 13.20 -0.04 41.44
CA MET A 1 12.19 0.90 41.95
C MET A 1 11.47 1.48 40.75
N VAL A 2 10.18 1.18 40.59
CA VAL A 2 9.35 1.61 39.46
C VAL A 2 9.20 3.13 39.49
N SER A 3 9.51 3.82 38.39
CA SER A 3 9.50 5.29 38.34
C SER A 3 8.08 5.84 38.54
N PHE A 4 7.96 7.09 39.01
CA PHE A 4 6.66 7.74 39.20
C PHE A 4 5.82 7.78 37.90
N ILE A 5 6.48 7.87 36.75
CA ILE A 5 5.87 7.84 35.41
C ILE A 5 5.29 6.45 35.10
N GLU A 6 6.02 5.38 35.41
CA GLU A 6 5.51 4.00 35.25
C GLU A 6 4.31 3.71 36.15
N LYS A 7 4.22 4.31 37.34
CA LYS A 7 3.04 4.16 38.22
C LYS A 7 1.80 4.83 37.64
N ILE A 8 1.94 6.00 37.01
CA ILE A 8 0.82 6.72 36.39
C ILE A 8 0.31 5.96 35.15
N LEU A 9 1.21 5.49 34.28
CA LEU A 9 0.88 4.66 33.11
C LEU A 9 0.15 3.36 33.51
N LYS A 10 0.68 2.63 34.51
CA LYS A 10 0.06 1.41 35.06
C LYS A 10 -1.31 1.64 35.69
N THR A 11 -1.62 2.86 36.12
CA THR A 11 -2.94 3.18 36.69
C THR A 11 -3.98 3.38 35.60
N GLY A 12 -3.57 3.97 34.45
CA GLY A 12 -4.41 4.07 33.25
C GLY A 12 -4.75 2.71 32.66
N GLU A 13 -3.75 1.84 32.48
CA GLU A 13 -3.92 0.46 31.97
C GLU A 13 -4.89 -0.36 32.82
N LYS A 14 -4.76 -0.30 34.15
CA LYS A 14 -5.66 -1.04 35.06
C LYS A 14 -7.12 -0.60 34.94
N LYS A 15 -7.37 0.69 34.66
CA LYS A 15 -8.74 1.20 34.48
C LYS A 15 -9.35 0.68 33.18
N VAL A 16 -8.57 0.68 32.09
CA VAL A 16 -9.01 0.13 30.79
C VAL A 16 -9.29 -1.36 30.92
N LEU A 17 -8.36 -2.15 31.48
CA LEU A 17 -8.56 -3.59 31.68
C LEU A 17 -9.78 -3.91 32.57
N LYS A 18 -10.04 -3.10 33.60
CA LYS A 18 -11.24 -3.25 34.43
C LYS A 18 -12.52 -3.01 33.63
N ARG A 19 -12.53 -2.03 32.71
CA ARG A 19 -13.66 -1.79 31.80
C ARG A 19 -13.85 -2.97 30.84
N LEU A 20 -12.79 -3.49 30.24
CA LEU A 20 -12.87 -4.65 29.34
C LEU A 20 -13.40 -5.90 30.05
N ARG A 21 -12.97 -6.13 31.29
CA ARG A 21 -13.49 -7.22 32.13
C ARG A 21 -14.98 -7.05 32.43
N ALA A 22 -15.43 -5.84 32.73
CA ALA A 22 -16.86 -5.61 33.00
C ALA A 22 -17.75 -5.98 31.81
N TYR A 23 -17.34 -5.65 30.57
CA TYR A 23 -18.06 -6.12 29.37
C TYR A 23 -17.98 -7.64 29.20
N THR A 24 -16.81 -8.23 29.45
CA THR A 24 -16.61 -9.69 29.35
C THR A 24 -17.49 -10.44 30.36
N ASP A 25 -17.59 -9.92 31.59
CA ASP A 25 -18.45 -10.48 32.64
C ASP A 25 -19.93 -10.39 32.24
N ALA A 26 -20.35 -9.29 31.58
CA ALA A 26 -21.71 -9.15 31.05
C ALA A 26 -21.98 -10.16 29.91
N VAL A 27 -21.04 -10.34 28.97
CA VAL A 27 -21.15 -11.37 27.93
C VAL A 27 -21.26 -12.77 28.53
N ASN A 28 -20.46 -13.07 29.56
CA ASN A 28 -20.48 -14.36 30.25
C ASN A 28 -21.81 -14.61 30.98
N GLN A 29 -22.50 -13.58 31.48
CA GLN A 29 -23.80 -13.72 32.12
C GLN A 29 -24.92 -14.08 31.13
N LEU A 30 -24.78 -13.72 29.86
CA LEU A 30 -25.74 -14.02 28.79
C LEU A 30 -25.51 -15.40 28.15
N GLU A 31 -24.39 -16.08 28.45
CA GLU A 31 -23.96 -17.27 27.72
C GLU A 31 -25.01 -18.40 27.71
N ASP A 32 -25.67 -18.66 28.84
CA ASP A 32 -26.65 -19.75 28.94
C ASP A 32 -27.91 -19.45 28.11
N ASP A 33 -28.39 -18.20 28.10
CA ASP A 33 -29.55 -17.78 27.31
C ASP A 33 -29.30 -17.98 25.80
N TYR A 34 -28.11 -17.62 25.32
CA TYR A 34 -27.73 -17.79 23.92
C TYR A 34 -27.45 -19.24 23.54
N ARG A 35 -26.92 -20.05 24.47
CA ARG A 35 -26.72 -21.50 24.27
C ARG A 35 -28.05 -22.23 24.07
N ASP A 36 -29.09 -21.82 24.78
CA ASP A 36 -30.42 -22.43 24.71
C ASP A 36 -31.19 -22.07 23.44
N MET A 37 -30.77 -21.03 22.69
CA MET A 37 -31.38 -20.66 21.41
C MET A 37 -31.16 -21.71 20.33
N SER A 38 -32.15 -21.91 19.47
CA SER A 38 -32.00 -22.64 18.21
C SER A 38 -31.15 -21.86 17.20
N ASP A 39 -30.62 -22.53 16.17
CA ASP A 39 -29.83 -21.88 15.10
C ASP A 39 -30.63 -20.78 14.38
N ALA A 40 -31.96 -20.96 14.26
CA ALA A 40 -32.85 -19.98 13.64
C ALA A 40 -33.04 -18.74 14.52
N GLU A 41 -33.17 -18.92 15.84
CA GLU A 41 -33.26 -17.83 16.81
C GLU A 41 -31.94 -17.05 16.86
N LEU A 42 -30.80 -17.75 16.93
CA LEU A 42 -29.48 -17.12 16.97
C LEU A 42 -29.18 -16.29 15.71
N ARG A 43 -29.64 -16.76 14.55
CA ARG A 43 -29.53 -15.99 13.30
C ARG A 43 -30.47 -14.78 13.27
N ALA A 44 -31.68 -14.90 13.81
CA ALA A 44 -32.68 -13.82 13.85
C ALA A 44 -32.24 -12.63 14.73
N GLU A 45 -31.32 -12.85 15.67
CA GLU A 45 -30.69 -11.80 16.47
C GLU A 45 -30.05 -10.71 15.60
N THR A 46 -29.48 -11.06 14.44
CA THR A 46 -28.90 -10.08 13.51
C THR A 46 -29.95 -9.08 13.01
N ASP A 47 -31.15 -9.56 12.68
CA ASP A 47 -32.24 -8.70 12.20
C ASP A 47 -32.80 -7.84 13.35
N ARG A 48 -32.89 -8.42 14.57
CA ARG A 48 -33.27 -7.68 15.78
C ARG A 48 -32.31 -6.52 16.05
N PHE A 49 -31.00 -6.78 16.05
CA PHE A 49 -30.00 -5.75 16.34
C PHE A 49 -29.97 -4.66 15.27
N ARG A 50 -30.14 -5.00 13.98
CA ARG A 50 -30.25 -4.01 12.91
C ARG A 50 -31.45 -3.08 13.13
N ALA A 51 -32.62 -3.63 13.48
CA ALA A 51 -33.80 -2.83 13.79
C ALA A 51 -33.58 -1.93 15.02
N GLU A 52 -32.94 -2.42 16.08
CA GLU A 52 -32.63 -1.59 17.27
C GLU A 52 -31.67 -0.44 16.96
N ILE A 53 -30.71 -0.63 16.04
CA ILE A 53 -29.80 0.42 15.58
C ILE A 53 -30.54 1.45 14.72
N GLU A 54 -31.45 1.01 13.84
CA GLU A 54 -32.32 1.90 13.07
C GLU A 54 -33.21 2.75 14.00
N ASP A 55 -33.64 2.19 15.12
CA ASP A 55 -34.40 2.89 16.18
C ASP A 55 -33.52 3.82 17.06
N GLY A 56 -32.20 3.87 16.82
CA GLY A 56 -31.25 4.80 17.46
C GLY A 56 -30.43 4.21 18.61
N THR A 57 -30.45 2.90 18.82
CA THR A 57 -29.60 2.22 19.81
C THR A 57 -28.14 2.25 19.38
N SER A 58 -27.23 2.56 20.32
CA SER A 58 -25.81 2.60 20.01
C SER A 58 -25.18 1.21 19.98
N LEU A 59 -24.13 1.04 19.15
CA LEU A 59 -23.35 -0.21 19.10
C LEU A 59 -22.77 -0.59 20.47
N ASP A 60 -22.35 0.39 21.28
CA ASP A 60 -21.82 0.17 22.62
C ASP A 60 -22.84 -0.50 23.56
N ALA A 61 -24.14 -0.22 23.39
CA ALA A 61 -25.21 -0.81 24.19
C ALA A 61 -25.47 -2.27 23.79
N LEU A 62 -25.41 -2.57 22.49
CA LEU A 62 -25.60 -3.92 21.94
C LEU A 62 -24.38 -4.83 22.10
N LEU A 63 -23.23 -4.28 22.51
CA LEU A 63 -21.97 -5.02 22.56
C LEU A 63 -22.07 -6.35 23.33
N PRO A 64 -22.63 -6.42 24.55
CA PRO A 64 -22.68 -7.69 25.29
C PRO A 64 -23.49 -8.77 24.57
N GLU A 65 -24.67 -8.42 24.06
CA GLU A 65 -25.58 -9.32 23.33
C GLU A 65 -24.94 -9.77 22.02
N ALA A 66 -24.45 -8.85 21.20
CA ALA A 66 -23.78 -9.16 19.94
C ALA A 66 -22.54 -10.04 20.12
N PHE A 67 -21.76 -9.83 21.18
CA PHE A 67 -20.58 -10.67 21.48
C PHE A 67 -20.99 -12.07 21.96
N ALA A 68 -22.09 -12.20 22.72
CA ALA A 68 -22.63 -13.49 23.12
C ALA A 68 -23.14 -14.28 21.90
N THR A 69 -23.85 -13.61 20.98
CA THR A 69 -24.30 -14.19 19.70
C THR A 69 -23.13 -14.76 18.89
N VAL A 70 -22.06 -13.98 18.71
CA VAL A 70 -20.88 -14.41 17.93
C VAL A 70 -20.12 -15.54 18.62
N ARG A 71 -20.00 -15.49 19.95
CA ARG A 71 -19.34 -16.56 20.71
C ARG A 71 -20.04 -17.89 20.51
N GLU A 72 -21.36 -17.90 20.64
CA GLU A 72 -22.15 -19.12 20.48
C GLU A 72 -22.13 -19.60 19.02
N ALA A 73 -22.26 -18.70 18.04
CA ALA A 73 -22.12 -19.05 16.63
C ALA A 73 -20.76 -19.69 16.32
N SER A 74 -19.66 -19.12 16.84
CA SER A 74 -18.31 -19.71 16.69
C SER A 74 -18.19 -21.09 17.34
N SER A 75 -18.81 -21.28 18.51
CA SER A 75 -18.86 -22.58 19.18
C SER A 75 -19.58 -23.62 18.30
N ARG A 76 -20.70 -23.27 17.68
CA ARG A 76 -21.47 -24.17 16.80
C ARG A 76 -20.79 -24.45 15.46
N THR A 77 -20.21 -23.43 14.82
CA THR A 77 -19.68 -23.58 13.46
C THR A 77 -18.23 -24.04 13.42
N LEU A 78 -17.40 -23.58 14.36
CA LEU A 78 -15.96 -23.86 14.38
C LEU A 78 -15.55 -24.81 15.52
N GLY A 79 -16.45 -25.08 16.47
CA GLY A 79 -16.10 -25.80 17.70
C GLY A 79 -15.21 -24.98 18.63
N LEU A 80 -15.13 -23.66 18.44
CA LEU A 80 -14.24 -22.76 19.17
C LEU A 80 -15.06 -21.74 19.95
N ARG A 81 -15.17 -21.94 21.26
CA ARG A 81 -15.74 -20.96 22.19
C ARG A 81 -14.70 -19.88 22.50
N HIS A 82 -15.04 -18.61 22.36
CA HIS A 82 -14.13 -17.52 22.75
C HIS A 82 -13.76 -17.58 24.24
N PHE A 83 -12.47 -17.44 24.53
CA PHE A 83 -11.95 -17.21 25.88
C PHE A 83 -12.25 -15.78 26.35
N ASP A 84 -12.25 -15.58 27.65
CA ASP A 84 -12.50 -14.26 28.26
C ASP A 84 -11.49 -13.22 27.78
N VAL A 85 -10.21 -13.60 27.64
CA VAL A 85 -9.17 -12.71 27.09
C VAL A 85 -9.40 -12.36 25.63
N GLN A 86 -10.05 -13.25 24.86
CA GLN A 86 -10.42 -12.99 23.47
C GLN A 86 -11.57 -11.99 23.38
N LEU A 87 -12.57 -12.12 24.25
CA LEU A 87 -13.64 -11.14 24.38
C LEU A 87 -13.09 -9.77 24.81
N MET A 88 -12.19 -9.73 25.80
CA MET A 88 -11.49 -8.49 26.19
C MET A 88 -10.76 -7.84 25.01
N GLY A 89 -10.06 -8.64 24.20
CA GLY A 89 -9.41 -8.19 22.97
C GLY A 89 -10.41 -7.61 21.97
N GLY A 90 -11.53 -8.30 21.73
CA GLY A 90 -12.58 -7.85 20.82
C GLY A 90 -13.21 -6.53 21.26
N VAL A 91 -13.44 -6.34 22.56
CA VAL A 91 -13.93 -5.06 23.11
C VAL A 91 -12.89 -3.96 22.91
N ALA A 92 -11.60 -4.24 23.11
CA ALA A 92 -10.54 -3.26 22.86
C ALA A 92 -10.52 -2.80 21.38
N LEU A 93 -10.69 -3.73 20.45
CA LEU A 93 -10.80 -3.44 19.00
C LEU A 93 -12.02 -2.59 18.69
N HIS A 94 -13.20 -2.95 19.22
CA HIS A 94 -14.43 -2.18 19.02
C HIS A 94 -14.31 -0.73 19.53
N LEU A 95 -13.57 -0.52 20.63
CA LEU A 95 -13.29 0.80 21.20
C LEU A 95 -12.18 1.59 20.48
N GLY A 96 -11.71 1.12 19.31
CA GLY A 96 -10.71 1.83 18.51
C GLY A 96 -9.29 1.76 19.06
N ASN A 97 -8.92 0.64 19.69
CA ASN A 97 -7.57 0.44 20.23
C ASN A 97 -6.83 -0.71 19.52
N ILE A 98 -5.53 -0.79 19.78
CA ILE A 98 -4.71 -1.94 19.46
C ILE A 98 -4.78 -2.95 20.60
N ALA A 99 -5.29 -4.14 20.31
CA ALA A 99 -5.24 -5.28 21.23
C ALA A 99 -3.88 -5.98 21.11
N GLU A 100 -3.00 -5.81 22.10
CA GLU A 100 -1.76 -6.58 22.14
C GLU A 100 -2.04 -7.97 22.74
N MET A 101 -2.12 -8.97 21.88
CA MET A 101 -2.37 -10.36 22.20
C MET A 101 -1.25 -11.24 21.66
N LYS A 102 -0.61 -12.02 22.55
CA LYS A 102 0.52 -12.89 22.18
C LYS A 102 0.11 -13.90 21.11
N THR A 103 1.09 -14.37 20.35
CA THR A 103 0.84 -15.30 19.24
C THR A 103 0.25 -16.62 19.76
N GLY A 104 -0.78 -17.14 19.09
CA GLY A 104 -1.52 -18.31 19.55
C GLY A 104 -2.66 -18.03 20.54
N GLU A 105 -2.96 -16.76 20.86
CA GLU A 105 -4.17 -16.39 21.63
C GLU A 105 -5.45 -16.36 20.76
N GLY A 106 -5.36 -16.70 19.47
CA GLY A 106 -6.51 -16.75 18.55
C GLY A 106 -6.96 -15.39 18.01
N LYS A 107 -6.00 -14.54 17.59
CA LYS A 107 -6.25 -13.19 17.04
C LYS A 107 -7.29 -13.17 15.91
N THR A 108 -7.20 -14.12 14.97
CA THR A 108 -8.17 -14.25 13.88
C THR A 108 -9.60 -14.43 14.40
N LEU A 109 -9.80 -15.27 15.43
CA LEU A 109 -11.10 -15.47 16.06
C LEU A 109 -11.58 -14.23 16.83
N VAL A 110 -10.68 -13.50 17.47
CA VAL A 110 -10.98 -12.27 18.21
C VAL A 110 -11.63 -11.21 17.32
N ALA A 111 -11.21 -11.10 16.05
CA ALA A 111 -11.76 -10.11 15.12
C ALA A 111 -13.24 -10.34 14.77
N THR A 112 -13.77 -11.55 14.94
CA THR A 112 -15.16 -11.87 14.56
C THR A 112 -16.20 -11.04 15.31
N ALA A 113 -16.07 -10.94 16.63
CA ALA A 113 -17.02 -10.23 17.48
C ALA A 113 -17.10 -8.71 17.20
N PRO A 114 -16.00 -7.94 17.16
CA PRO A 114 -16.06 -6.54 16.79
C PRO A 114 -16.42 -6.33 15.32
N SER A 115 -16.05 -7.22 14.39
CA SER A 115 -16.47 -7.10 12.99
C SER A 115 -17.98 -7.27 12.85
N TYR A 116 -18.58 -8.28 13.48
CA TYR A 116 -20.03 -8.49 13.49
C TYR A 116 -20.75 -7.26 14.06
N LEU A 117 -20.37 -6.81 15.27
CA LEU A 117 -21.02 -5.68 15.93
C LEU A 117 -20.99 -4.41 15.05
N ASN A 118 -19.85 -4.10 14.44
CA ASN A 118 -19.73 -2.90 13.62
C ASN A 118 -20.35 -3.04 12.23
N ALA A 119 -20.48 -4.26 11.71
CA ALA A 119 -21.15 -4.52 10.45
C ALA A 119 -22.69 -4.37 10.54
N LEU A 120 -23.25 -4.43 11.75
CA LEU A 120 -24.69 -4.19 11.97
C LEU A 120 -25.16 -2.79 11.53
N SER A 121 -24.25 -1.80 11.39
CA SER A 121 -24.60 -0.48 10.85
C SER A 121 -24.84 -0.47 9.34
N GLY A 122 -24.50 -1.54 8.62
CA GLY A 122 -24.62 -1.64 7.16
C GLY A 122 -23.56 -0.85 6.36
N LEU A 123 -22.65 -0.15 7.04
CA LEU A 123 -21.61 0.69 6.41
C LEU A 123 -20.34 -0.10 6.00
N GLY A 124 -20.28 -1.40 6.33
CA GLY A 124 -19.17 -2.28 6.00
C GLY A 124 -18.00 -2.24 7.00
N VAL A 125 -17.26 -3.35 7.09
CA VAL A 125 -16.05 -3.49 7.92
C VAL A 125 -14.91 -4.05 7.09
N HIS A 126 -13.74 -3.42 7.14
CA HIS A 126 -12.54 -3.93 6.46
C HIS A 126 -11.61 -4.65 7.45
N VAL A 127 -11.31 -5.92 7.18
CA VAL A 127 -10.32 -6.70 7.93
C VAL A 127 -9.06 -6.82 7.07
N VAL A 128 -7.99 -6.16 7.52
CA VAL A 128 -6.74 -6.06 6.77
C VAL A 128 -5.74 -7.10 7.24
N THR A 129 -5.21 -7.90 6.33
CA THR A 129 -4.15 -8.89 6.58
C THR A 129 -2.88 -8.55 5.80
N VAL A 130 -1.80 -9.29 6.08
CA VAL A 130 -0.46 -9.03 5.49
C VAL A 130 -0.27 -9.62 4.09
N ASN A 131 -1.14 -10.53 3.63
CA ASN A 131 -1.07 -11.10 2.29
C ASN A 131 -2.40 -11.73 1.83
N ASP A 132 -2.56 -11.87 0.52
CA ASP A 132 -3.77 -12.40 -0.13
C ASP A 132 -4.17 -13.79 0.37
N TYR A 133 -3.20 -14.69 0.63
CA TYR A 133 -3.50 -16.03 1.13
C TYR A 133 -4.17 -15.99 2.50
N LEU A 134 -3.68 -15.13 3.41
CA LEU A 134 -4.31 -14.96 4.71
C LEU A 134 -5.67 -14.27 4.60
N ALA A 135 -5.82 -13.28 3.71
CA ALA A 135 -7.11 -12.66 3.46
C ALA A 135 -8.15 -13.70 3.00
N GLU A 136 -7.81 -14.52 2.01
CA GLU A 136 -8.65 -15.61 1.49
C GLU A 136 -8.97 -16.63 2.59
N TYR A 137 -7.93 -17.23 3.18
CA TYR A 137 -8.09 -18.26 4.21
C TYR A 137 -8.91 -17.78 5.42
N GLN A 138 -8.63 -16.59 5.94
CA GLN A 138 -9.35 -16.05 7.10
C GLN A 138 -10.79 -15.67 6.73
N SER A 139 -11.01 -15.12 5.53
CA SER A 139 -12.36 -14.78 5.05
C SER A 139 -13.24 -16.01 4.91
N ASP A 140 -12.69 -17.13 4.45
CA ASP A 140 -13.43 -18.39 4.32
C ASP A 140 -13.73 -19.02 5.67
N LEU A 141 -12.71 -19.10 6.53
CA LEU A 141 -12.80 -19.74 7.85
C LEU A 141 -13.71 -18.96 8.80
N MET A 142 -13.43 -17.66 9.01
CA MET A 142 -14.25 -16.81 9.89
C MET A 142 -15.60 -16.47 9.23
N GLY A 143 -15.66 -16.44 7.90
CA GLY A 143 -16.91 -16.29 7.14
C GLY A 143 -17.94 -17.36 7.46
N ARG A 144 -17.56 -18.53 7.98
CA ARG A 144 -18.52 -19.54 8.47
C ARG A 144 -19.40 -18.99 9.60
N VAL A 145 -18.82 -18.22 10.52
CA VAL A 145 -19.53 -17.59 11.64
C VAL A 145 -20.48 -16.51 11.11
N PHE A 146 -19.99 -15.64 10.22
CA PHE A 146 -20.79 -14.56 9.65
C PHE A 146 -21.95 -15.08 8.80
N ARG A 147 -21.71 -16.07 7.92
CA ARG A 147 -22.75 -16.70 7.10
C ARG A 147 -23.82 -17.38 7.96
N PHE A 148 -23.42 -18.06 9.04
CA PHE A 148 -24.36 -18.65 10.01
C PHE A 148 -25.28 -17.58 10.62
N LEU A 149 -24.73 -16.42 10.96
CA LEU A 149 -25.48 -15.27 11.48
C LEU A 149 -26.17 -14.42 10.40
N GLY A 150 -26.15 -14.83 9.13
CA GLY A 150 -26.84 -14.15 8.03
C GLY A 150 -26.12 -12.94 7.44
N MET A 151 -24.82 -12.76 7.72
CA MET A 151 -23.99 -11.71 7.13
C MET A 151 -23.22 -12.20 5.89
N GLU A 152 -22.91 -11.29 4.99
CA GLU A 152 -22.07 -11.55 3.82
C GLU A 152 -20.59 -11.23 4.10
N THR A 153 -19.70 -12.08 3.61
CA THR A 153 -18.25 -11.87 3.69
C THR A 153 -17.67 -11.78 2.29
N GLY A 154 -16.91 -10.72 2.01
CA GLY A 154 -16.18 -10.52 0.77
C GLY A 154 -14.67 -10.60 0.95
N VAL A 155 -13.95 -10.84 -0.14
CA VAL A 155 -12.48 -10.84 -0.16
C VAL A 155 -11.92 -10.16 -1.40
N ILE A 156 -11.02 -9.20 -1.18
CA ILE A 156 -10.28 -8.51 -2.21
C ILE A 156 -8.92 -9.18 -2.40
N LEU A 157 -8.67 -9.63 -3.63
CA LEU A 157 -7.44 -10.32 -4.04
C LEU A 157 -6.83 -9.64 -5.26
N SER A 158 -5.52 -9.83 -5.42
CA SER A 158 -4.79 -9.40 -6.60
C SER A 158 -5.44 -9.93 -7.88
N ASN A 159 -5.48 -9.11 -8.95
CA ASN A 159 -5.99 -9.46 -10.28
C ASN A 159 -7.52 -9.63 -10.42
N GLN A 160 -8.32 -9.32 -9.40
CA GLN A 160 -9.78 -9.23 -9.56
C GLN A 160 -10.19 -8.03 -10.44
N ARG A 161 -11.24 -8.22 -11.25
CA ARG A 161 -11.82 -7.15 -12.09
C ARG A 161 -12.61 -6.14 -11.23
N PRO A 162 -12.73 -4.87 -11.64
CA PRO A 162 -13.47 -3.85 -10.89
C PRO A 162 -14.89 -4.28 -10.48
N ALA A 163 -15.67 -4.84 -11.40
CA ALA A 163 -17.02 -5.33 -11.10
C ALA A 163 -17.06 -6.45 -10.03
N GLN A 164 -16.01 -7.29 -9.97
CA GLN A 164 -15.89 -8.28 -8.90
C GLN A 164 -15.59 -7.59 -7.58
N ARG A 165 -14.64 -6.64 -7.56
CA ARG A 165 -14.28 -5.88 -6.36
C ARG A 165 -15.47 -5.13 -5.77
N ALA A 166 -16.24 -4.43 -6.60
CA ALA A 166 -17.45 -3.72 -6.17
C ALA A 166 -18.43 -4.65 -5.42
N LYS A 167 -18.64 -5.87 -5.92
CA LYS A 167 -19.45 -6.89 -5.22
C LYS A 167 -18.82 -7.31 -3.88
N GLN A 168 -17.51 -7.48 -3.82
CA GLN A 168 -16.80 -7.88 -2.59
C GLN A 168 -16.82 -6.78 -1.52
N TYR A 169 -16.72 -5.51 -1.91
CA TYR A 169 -16.86 -4.37 -1.00
C TYR A 169 -18.29 -4.16 -0.51
N ALA A 170 -19.31 -4.58 -1.28
CA ALA A 170 -20.71 -4.49 -0.89
C ALA A 170 -21.09 -5.45 0.26
N ALA A 171 -20.27 -6.45 0.55
CA ALA A 171 -20.47 -7.39 1.66
C ALA A 171 -20.32 -6.71 3.03
N ASP A 172 -21.01 -7.21 4.06
CA ASP A 172 -20.98 -6.68 5.43
C ASP A 172 -19.55 -6.59 6.01
N ILE A 173 -18.73 -7.62 5.75
CA ILE A 173 -17.31 -7.67 6.11
C ILE A 173 -16.48 -7.97 4.87
N THR A 174 -15.44 -7.18 4.63
CA THR A 174 -14.51 -7.37 3.50
C THR A 174 -13.09 -7.61 4.02
N TYR A 175 -12.49 -8.74 3.62
CA TYR A 175 -11.10 -9.06 3.87
C TYR A 175 -10.22 -8.60 2.71
N GLY A 176 -8.97 -8.25 2.99
CA GLY A 176 -8.01 -7.87 1.96
C GLY A 176 -6.66 -7.47 2.54
N THR A 177 -5.75 -7.05 1.68
CA THR A 177 -4.46 -6.51 2.11
C THR A 177 -4.45 -4.99 2.06
N ASN A 178 -3.56 -4.37 2.84
CA ASN A 178 -3.35 -2.92 2.83
C ASN A 178 -3.08 -2.39 1.42
N ASN A 179 -2.32 -3.13 0.62
CA ASN A 179 -2.00 -2.78 -0.76
C ASN A 179 -3.26 -2.77 -1.63
N GLU A 180 -4.07 -3.82 -1.57
CA GLU A 180 -5.28 -3.91 -2.39
C GLU A 180 -6.30 -2.83 -2.04
N PHE A 181 -6.57 -2.64 -0.74
CA PHE A 181 -7.45 -1.58 -0.25
C PHE A 181 -6.95 -0.18 -0.62
N GLY A 182 -5.66 0.10 -0.43
CA GLY A 182 -5.08 1.40 -0.74
C GLY A 182 -5.02 1.68 -2.25
N PHE A 183 -4.76 0.66 -3.09
CA PHE A 183 -4.81 0.85 -4.54
C PHE A 183 -6.22 0.98 -5.10
N ASP A 184 -7.21 0.31 -4.52
CA ASP A 184 -8.63 0.55 -4.87
C ASP A 184 -9.02 1.98 -4.53
N TYR A 185 -8.61 2.51 -3.37
CA TYR A 185 -8.79 3.92 -3.04
C TYR A 185 -8.15 4.86 -4.08
N LEU A 186 -6.91 4.59 -4.50
CA LEU A 186 -6.25 5.40 -5.52
C LEU A 186 -6.97 5.29 -6.89
N ARG A 187 -7.46 4.09 -7.26
CA ARG A 187 -8.20 3.87 -8.52
C ARG A 187 -9.55 4.57 -8.51
N ASP A 188 -10.29 4.51 -7.41
CA ASP A 188 -11.58 5.18 -7.24
C ASP A 188 -11.41 6.71 -7.38
N ASN A 189 -10.30 7.26 -6.90
CA ASN A 189 -9.96 8.68 -7.08
C ASN A 189 -9.38 9.00 -8.48
N MET A 190 -9.31 8.03 -9.39
CA MET A 190 -9.00 8.21 -10.81
C MET A 190 -10.15 7.79 -11.76
N ALA A 191 -11.25 7.25 -11.23
CA ALA A 191 -12.42 6.77 -11.98
C ALA A 191 -13.16 7.88 -12.75
N TRP A 192 -13.66 7.61 -13.95
CA TRP A 192 -14.35 8.65 -14.76
C TRP A 192 -15.87 8.65 -14.58
N SER A 193 -16.40 7.60 -13.97
CA SER A 193 -17.82 7.42 -13.69
C SER A 193 -18.03 6.85 -12.28
N LEU A 194 -19.23 7.00 -11.73
CA LEU A 194 -19.61 6.37 -10.46
C LEU A 194 -19.60 4.84 -10.56
N ASP A 195 -19.96 4.28 -11.73
CA ASP A 195 -20.02 2.84 -11.96
C ASP A 195 -18.64 2.16 -11.91
N ASP A 196 -17.57 2.95 -12.09
CA ASP A 196 -16.19 2.49 -12.00
C ASP A 196 -15.68 2.42 -10.55
N LEU A 197 -16.39 3.03 -9.59
CA LEU A 197 -16.01 3.01 -8.17
C LEU A 197 -16.25 1.63 -7.59
N VAL A 198 -15.29 1.14 -6.80
CA VAL A 198 -15.40 -0.19 -6.17
C VAL A 198 -15.60 -0.11 -4.67
N GLN A 199 -15.06 0.91 -3.99
CA GLN A 199 -15.22 1.07 -2.54
C GLN A 199 -16.49 1.84 -2.19
N ARG A 200 -16.95 1.67 -0.94
CA ARG A 200 -18.16 2.33 -0.40
C ARG A 200 -17.92 3.11 0.89
N GLY A 201 -16.73 3.71 1.02
CA GLY A 201 -16.32 4.50 2.18
C GLY A 201 -15.35 3.77 3.11
N HIS A 202 -15.03 4.39 4.24
CA HIS A 202 -14.03 3.93 5.21
C HIS A 202 -14.62 3.97 6.63
N ASN A 203 -15.53 3.05 6.95
CA ASN A 203 -16.25 3.05 8.22
C ASN A 203 -15.41 2.47 9.38
N PHE A 204 -15.04 1.19 9.31
CA PHE A 204 -14.26 0.53 10.36
C PHE A 204 -13.19 -0.38 9.76
N ALA A 205 -11.94 -0.20 10.21
CA ALA A 205 -10.83 -1.10 9.88
C ALA A 205 -10.30 -1.83 11.12
N ILE A 206 -10.11 -3.14 10.98
CA ILE A 206 -9.31 -3.97 11.90
C ILE A 206 -8.06 -4.41 11.16
N VAL A 207 -6.91 -3.88 11.59
CA VAL A 207 -5.61 -4.23 11.00
C VAL A 207 -5.00 -5.40 11.79
N ASP A 208 -4.99 -6.59 11.19
CA ASP A 208 -4.19 -7.70 11.70
C ASP A 208 -2.71 -7.39 11.52
N GLU A 209 -1.88 -7.83 12.46
CA GLU A 209 -0.44 -7.59 12.43
C GLU A 209 -0.09 -6.09 12.26
N VAL A 210 -0.81 -5.26 13.02
CA VAL A 210 -0.80 -3.79 12.90
C VAL A 210 0.58 -3.15 12.98
N ASP A 211 1.49 -3.75 13.74
CA ASP A 211 2.88 -3.29 13.85
C ASP A 211 3.68 -3.52 12.58
N SER A 212 3.36 -4.52 11.77
CA SER A 212 4.01 -4.62 10.47
C SER A 212 3.40 -3.73 9.43
N ILE A 213 2.07 -3.64 9.36
CA ILE A 213 1.41 -2.84 8.33
C ILE A 213 1.62 -1.35 8.59
N LEU A 214 1.37 -0.88 9.82
CA LEU A 214 1.37 0.55 10.13
C LEU A 214 2.74 1.09 10.58
N ILE A 215 3.74 0.24 10.81
CA ILE A 215 5.10 0.64 11.22
C ILE A 215 6.17 0.08 10.26
N ASP A 216 6.21 -1.20 9.93
CA ASP A 216 7.27 -1.74 9.05
C ASP A 216 7.07 -1.37 7.57
N GLU A 217 5.84 -1.51 7.07
CA GLU A 217 5.47 -1.25 5.66
C GLU A 217 5.17 0.22 5.39
N ALA A 218 4.78 0.98 6.40
CA ALA A 218 4.52 2.42 6.35
C ALA A 218 5.76 3.29 6.02
N ARG A 219 6.90 2.67 5.68
CA ARG A 219 8.09 3.34 5.15
C ARG A 219 7.97 3.70 3.66
N THR A 220 7.11 3.02 2.92
CA THR A 220 6.95 3.22 1.47
C THR A 220 5.50 3.58 1.15
N PRO A 221 5.25 4.68 0.41
CA PRO A 221 3.91 5.03 -0.03
C PRO A 221 3.40 4.06 -1.11
N LEU A 222 2.09 4.02 -1.29
CA LEU A 222 1.44 3.38 -2.44
C LEU A 222 1.43 4.36 -3.60
N ILE A 223 1.96 3.96 -4.76
CA ILE A 223 2.09 4.83 -5.94
C ILE A 223 1.54 4.11 -7.17
N ILE A 224 0.64 4.76 -7.89
CA ILE A 224 0.26 4.41 -9.26
C ILE A 224 1.04 5.33 -10.19
N SER A 225 1.84 4.75 -11.09
CA SER A 225 2.57 5.48 -12.11
C SER A 225 2.12 5.07 -13.51
N GLY A 226 2.19 6.00 -14.45
CA GLY A 226 1.90 5.77 -15.86
C GLY A 226 2.86 6.52 -16.76
N PRO A 227 2.87 6.26 -18.08
CA PRO A 227 3.72 6.98 -19.02
C PRO A 227 3.39 8.47 -18.98
N ALA A 228 4.41 9.31 -18.88
CA ALA A 228 4.26 10.75 -18.94
C ALA A 228 3.67 11.18 -20.29
N GLN A 229 2.73 12.12 -20.26
CA GLN A 229 2.18 12.75 -21.46
C GLN A 229 3.06 13.95 -21.83
N GLY A 230 3.66 13.95 -23.03
CA GLY A 230 4.46 15.09 -23.53
C GLY A 230 5.83 14.71 -24.08
N ASP A 231 6.54 15.72 -24.62
CA ASP A 231 7.82 15.56 -25.32
C ASP A 231 9.03 15.87 -24.42
N ALA A 232 9.02 15.38 -23.18
CA ALA A 232 10.11 15.53 -22.20
C ALA A 232 11.48 15.02 -22.72
N SER A 233 11.46 14.18 -23.77
CA SER A 233 12.62 13.76 -24.54
C SER A 233 13.49 14.93 -25.02
N LYS A 234 12.90 16.10 -25.33
CA LYS A 234 13.63 17.29 -25.77
C LYS A 234 14.62 17.78 -24.72
N TRP A 235 14.20 17.86 -23.46
CA TRP A 235 15.04 18.38 -22.37
C TRP A 235 16.20 17.44 -22.04
N TYR A 236 15.96 16.14 -21.99
CA TYR A 236 17.04 15.15 -21.83
C TYR A 236 18.10 15.28 -22.94
N LEU A 237 17.68 15.45 -24.19
CA LEU A 237 18.61 15.66 -25.31
C LEU A 237 19.37 16.98 -25.20
N GLN A 238 18.71 18.04 -24.72
CA GLN A 238 19.32 19.35 -24.52
C GLN A 238 20.36 19.31 -23.40
N PHE A 239 20.02 18.78 -22.23
CA PHE A 239 20.96 18.65 -21.11
C PHE A 239 22.08 17.64 -21.35
N ALA A 240 21.85 16.59 -22.13
CA ALA A 240 22.92 15.70 -22.59
C ALA A 240 23.97 16.42 -23.45
N LYS A 241 23.58 17.50 -24.16
CA LYS A 241 24.51 18.37 -24.91
C LYS A 241 25.18 19.43 -24.02
N LEU A 242 24.50 19.91 -22.97
CA LEU A 242 25.02 20.93 -22.07
C LEU A 242 25.98 20.35 -21.02
N ALA A 243 25.67 19.20 -20.42
CA ALA A 243 26.46 18.59 -19.36
C ALA A 243 27.96 18.35 -19.73
N PRO A 244 28.33 17.98 -20.97
CA PRO A 244 29.73 17.90 -21.38
C PRO A 244 30.49 19.25 -21.37
N ARG A 245 29.78 20.38 -21.51
CA ARG A 245 30.37 21.73 -21.53
C ARG A 245 30.74 22.22 -20.14
N LEU A 246 30.10 21.69 -19.10
CA LEU A 246 30.40 21.99 -17.70
C LEU A 246 31.68 21.26 -17.25
N LYS A 247 32.48 21.93 -16.42
CA LYS A 247 33.77 21.47 -15.89
C LYS A 247 33.66 21.02 -14.43
N ARG A 248 34.12 19.80 -14.18
CA ARG A 248 34.25 19.23 -12.82
C ARG A 248 35.21 20.08 -11.96
N ASN A 249 34.87 20.27 -10.69
CA ASN A 249 35.57 21.09 -9.68
C ASN A 249 35.59 22.60 -9.98
N THR A 250 34.77 23.07 -10.92
CA THR A 250 34.53 24.50 -11.15
C THR A 250 33.03 24.75 -11.21
N ASP A 251 32.36 24.06 -12.13
CA ASP A 251 30.92 24.22 -12.40
C ASP A 251 30.06 23.24 -11.57
N TYR A 252 30.66 22.13 -11.12
CA TYR A 252 30.01 21.14 -10.26
C TYR A 252 31.03 20.27 -9.53
N GLU A 253 30.63 19.70 -8.39
CA GLU A 253 31.38 18.75 -7.59
C GLU A 253 30.73 17.36 -7.60
N VAL A 254 31.56 16.31 -7.48
CA VAL A 254 31.12 14.91 -7.48
C VAL A 254 31.58 14.22 -6.21
N ASP A 255 30.65 13.71 -5.42
CA ASP A 255 30.93 12.82 -4.28
C ASP A 255 30.72 11.37 -4.71
N GLU A 256 31.83 10.69 -5.05
CA GLU A 256 31.81 9.29 -5.50
C GLU A 256 31.38 8.31 -4.41
N LYS A 257 31.58 8.63 -3.13
CA LYS A 257 31.19 7.75 -2.01
C LYS A 257 29.69 7.80 -1.78
N LYS A 258 29.09 8.98 -1.88
CA LYS A 258 27.65 9.18 -1.75
C LYS A 258 26.90 8.99 -3.07
N ARG A 259 27.62 8.87 -4.19
CA ARG A 259 27.08 8.83 -5.56
C ARG A 259 26.15 10.02 -5.85
N THR A 260 26.60 11.23 -5.48
CA THR A 260 25.85 12.48 -5.68
C THR A 260 26.67 13.51 -6.46
N VAL A 261 25.98 14.38 -7.20
CA VAL A 261 26.57 15.53 -7.88
C VAL A 261 25.91 16.79 -7.37
N SER A 262 26.72 17.81 -7.07
CA SER A 262 26.27 19.13 -6.62
C SER A 262 26.74 20.17 -7.62
N ILE A 263 25.85 21.00 -8.14
CA ILE A 263 26.22 22.10 -9.05
C ILE A 263 26.65 23.32 -8.24
N SER A 264 27.65 24.07 -8.73
CA SER A 264 28.07 25.33 -8.11
C SER A 264 27.26 26.50 -8.67
N GLU A 265 27.29 27.66 -7.99
CA GLU A 265 26.67 28.90 -8.49
C GLU A 265 27.17 29.26 -9.90
N GLU A 266 28.49 29.22 -10.15
CA GLU A 266 29.06 29.45 -11.48
C GLU A 266 28.56 28.46 -12.55
N GLY A 267 28.20 27.24 -12.15
CA GLY A 267 27.62 26.23 -13.03
C GLY A 267 26.16 26.52 -13.36
N ILE A 268 25.40 27.10 -12.41
CA ILE A 268 24.01 27.50 -12.59
C ILE A 268 23.93 28.69 -13.55
N ASP A 269 24.72 29.75 -13.31
CA ASP A 269 24.75 30.96 -14.16
C ASP A 269 25.01 30.61 -15.64
N LYS A 270 25.96 29.69 -15.89
CA LYS A 270 26.28 29.23 -17.26
C LYS A 270 25.12 28.50 -17.92
N VAL A 271 24.36 27.73 -17.15
CA VAL A 271 23.22 26.98 -17.67
C VAL A 271 22.05 27.92 -17.93
N GLU A 272 21.81 28.89 -17.05
CA GLU A 272 20.83 29.97 -17.23
C GLU A 272 21.11 30.77 -18.51
N ASP A 273 22.36 31.21 -18.70
CA ASP A 273 22.83 31.88 -19.92
C ASP A 273 22.60 31.06 -21.20
N TRP A 274 22.86 29.74 -21.15
CA TRP A 274 22.71 28.87 -22.32
C TRP A 274 21.26 28.54 -22.65
N LEU A 275 20.38 28.58 -21.65
CA LEU A 275 18.95 28.33 -21.79
C LEU A 275 18.16 29.61 -22.07
N GLY A 276 18.74 30.78 -21.77
CA GLY A 276 18.08 32.08 -21.91
C GLY A 276 16.97 32.26 -20.86
N ILE A 277 17.20 31.77 -19.65
CA ILE A 277 16.28 31.88 -18.51
C ILE A 277 16.95 32.70 -17.42
N ASP A 278 16.17 33.50 -16.69
CA ASP A 278 16.72 34.41 -15.68
C ASP A 278 17.08 33.67 -14.38
N ASN A 279 16.30 32.66 -13.99
CA ASN A 279 16.57 31.88 -12.79
C ASN A 279 16.06 30.43 -12.92
N LEU A 280 16.97 29.48 -12.75
CA LEU A 280 16.69 28.03 -12.80
C LEU A 280 15.84 27.57 -11.59
N TYR A 281 15.82 28.34 -10.50
CA TYR A 281 15.06 28.08 -9.28
C TYR A 281 13.66 28.71 -9.24
N GLU A 282 13.21 29.34 -10.33
CA GLU A 282 11.80 29.72 -10.46
C GLU A 282 10.90 28.49 -10.54
N SER A 283 9.66 28.63 -10.06
CA SER A 283 8.66 27.55 -10.03
C SER A 283 8.45 26.93 -11.41
N ALA A 284 8.39 27.76 -12.46
CA ALA A 284 8.25 27.30 -13.85
C ALA A 284 9.47 26.51 -14.38
N ASN A 285 10.67 26.75 -13.83
CA ASN A 285 11.93 26.15 -14.31
C ASN A 285 12.43 24.99 -13.43
N THR A 286 11.75 24.72 -12.32
CA THR A 286 12.13 23.70 -11.33
C THR A 286 12.40 22.30 -11.93
N PRO A 287 11.65 21.80 -12.94
CA PRO A 287 11.96 20.51 -13.58
C PRO A 287 13.33 20.47 -14.30
N LEU A 288 13.84 21.62 -14.77
CA LEU A 288 15.12 21.71 -15.51
C LEU A 288 16.33 21.37 -14.63
N ILE A 289 16.25 21.65 -13.33
CA ILE A 289 17.29 21.32 -12.34
C ILE A 289 17.55 19.81 -12.33
N GLN A 290 16.49 19.01 -12.35
CA GLN A 290 16.63 17.56 -12.30
C GLN A 290 17.20 17.01 -13.61
N TYR A 291 16.81 17.53 -14.77
CA TYR A 291 17.42 17.13 -16.05
C TYR A 291 18.92 17.44 -16.08
N LEU A 292 19.32 18.60 -15.55
CA LEU A 292 20.72 18.98 -15.41
C LEU A 292 21.48 18.03 -14.46
N ASN A 293 20.93 17.80 -13.27
CA ASN A 293 21.53 16.93 -12.27
C ASN A 293 21.65 15.49 -12.80
N ASN A 294 20.60 14.97 -13.43
CA ASN A 294 20.60 13.65 -14.04
C ASN A 294 21.59 13.54 -15.20
N ALA A 295 21.73 14.57 -16.03
CA ALA A 295 22.73 14.59 -17.10
C ALA A 295 24.15 14.57 -16.52
N LEU A 296 24.42 15.31 -15.43
CA LEU A 296 25.71 15.29 -14.73
C LEU A 296 25.99 13.97 -14.01
N LYS A 297 24.99 13.40 -13.32
CA LYS A 297 25.06 12.04 -12.73
C LYS A 297 25.35 11.01 -13.81
N ALA A 298 24.60 11.02 -14.91
CA ALA A 298 24.81 10.13 -16.04
C ALA A 298 26.21 10.29 -16.65
N LYS A 299 26.74 11.52 -16.72
CA LYS A 299 28.10 11.82 -17.20
C LYS A 299 29.18 11.22 -16.30
N GLU A 300 29.12 11.47 -14.99
CA GLU A 300 30.24 11.22 -14.05
C GLU A 300 30.12 9.91 -13.25
N LEU A 301 28.91 9.50 -12.88
CA LEU A 301 28.66 8.38 -11.94
C LEU A 301 28.26 7.08 -12.64
N PHE A 302 27.96 7.12 -13.93
CA PHE A 302 27.54 5.95 -14.70
C PHE A 302 28.42 5.79 -15.94
N THR A 303 29.23 4.74 -15.91
CA THR A 303 30.24 4.45 -16.92
C THR A 303 29.76 3.32 -17.83
N ARG A 304 29.83 3.58 -19.13
CA ARG A 304 29.57 2.57 -20.16
C ARG A 304 30.57 1.41 -20.03
N ASP A 305 30.10 0.19 -20.26
CA ASP A 305 30.83 -1.08 -20.17
C ASP A 305 31.28 -1.46 -18.75
N LYS A 306 30.85 -0.70 -17.72
CA LYS A 306 31.03 -1.04 -16.31
C LYS A 306 29.69 -1.11 -15.58
N ASP A 307 28.93 0.00 -15.57
CA ASP A 307 27.63 0.10 -14.90
C ASP A 307 26.48 -0.34 -15.82
N TYR A 308 26.63 -0.12 -17.13
CA TYR A 308 25.65 -0.50 -18.14
C TYR A 308 26.32 -0.74 -19.49
N VAL A 309 25.63 -1.43 -20.40
CA VAL A 309 26.02 -1.63 -21.80
C VAL A 309 24.89 -1.20 -22.73
N VAL A 310 25.24 -0.75 -23.95
CA VAL A 310 24.24 -0.42 -24.98
C VAL A 310 24.18 -1.58 -25.97
N LEU A 311 23.06 -2.31 -25.97
CA LEU A 311 22.83 -3.46 -26.85
C LEU A 311 21.53 -3.29 -27.62
N LYS A 312 21.58 -3.49 -28.95
CA LYS A 312 20.42 -3.35 -29.86
C LYS A 312 19.70 -1.99 -29.76
N GLY A 313 20.45 -0.91 -29.46
CA GLY A 313 19.87 0.41 -29.27
C GLY A 313 19.07 0.55 -27.98
N GLU A 314 19.39 -0.21 -26.93
CA GLU A 314 18.83 -0.07 -25.59
C GLU A 314 19.94 -0.10 -24.53
N VAL A 315 19.78 0.71 -23.47
CA VAL A 315 20.65 0.69 -22.29
C VAL A 315 20.27 -0.49 -21.40
N GLN A 316 21.21 -1.39 -21.11
CA GLN A 316 21.02 -2.51 -20.20
C GLN A 316 22.00 -2.44 -19.03
N ILE A 317 21.48 -2.52 -17.82
CA ILE A 317 22.27 -2.43 -16.58
C ILE A 317 23.15 -3.67 -16.44
N VAL A 318 24.39 -3.49 -16.00
CA VAL A 318 25.31 -4.57 -15.67
C VAL A 318 25.47 -4.63 -14.15
N ASP A 319 25.39 -5.84 -13.61
CA ASP A 319 25.70 -6.10 -12.21
C ASP A 319 27.20 -5.93 -11.96
N GLU A 320 27.56 -5.00 -11.07
CA GLU A 320 28.95 -4.65 -10.75
C GLU A 320 29.75 -5.82 -10.16
N HIS A 321 29.09 -6.79 -9.50
CA HIS A 321 29.78 -7.95 -8.90
C HIS A 321 29.89 -9.14 -9.84
N THR A 322 28.90 -9.35 -10.72
CA THR A 322 28.84 -10.55 -11.57
C THR A 322 29.15 -10.29 -13.03
N GLY A 323 29.18 -9.03 -13.47
CA GLY A 323 29.36 -8.63 -14.87
C GLY A 323 28.20 -9.07 -15.77
N ARG A 324 27.08 -9.53 -15.20
CA ARG A 324 25.92 -10.02 -15.96
C ARG A 324 25.00 -8.86 -16.33
N VAL A 325 24.46 -8.94 -17.54
CA VAL A 325 23.46 -8.00 -18.03
C VAL A 325 22.10 -8.31 -17.39
N LEU A 326 21.54 -7.34 -16.67
CA LEU A 326 20.25 -7.42 -15.98
C LEU A 326 19.14 -6.93 -16.90
N ALA A 327 18.65 -7.81 -17.77
CA ALA A 327 17.58 -7.50 -18.71
C ALA A 327 16.29 -7.07 -17.99
N GLY A 328 15.66 -5.99 -18.48
CA GLY A 328 14.39 -5.46 -17.96
C GLY A 328 14.51 -4.51 -16.77
N ARG A 329 15.71 -4.29 -16.22
CA ARG A 329 15.93 -3.29 -15.16
C ARG A 329 16.29 -1.91 -15.74
N ARG A 330 15.81 -0.85 -15.09
CA ARG A 330 16.12 0.55 -15.41
C ARG A 330 16.53 1.30 -14.16
N TYR A 331 17.28 2.39 -14.35
CA TYR A 331 17.54 3.36 -13.29
C TYR A 331 16.30 4.24 -13.11
N SER A 332 16.01 4.63 -11.87
CA SER A 332 14.85 5.47 -11.52
C SER A 332 15.12 6.96 -11.74
N GLU A 333 14.12 7.81 -11.49
CA GLU A 333 14.27 9.28 -11.35
C GLU A 333 14.86 9.96 -12.59
N GLY A 334 14.48 9.53 -13.79
CA GLY A 334 15.01 10.10 -15.05
C GLY A 334 16.48 9.78 -15.37
N VAL A 335 17.22 9.08 -14.50
CA VAL A 335 18.64 8.76 -14.73
C VAL A 335 18.82 7.83 -15.92
N HIS A 336 17.91 6.87 -16.11
CA HIS A 336 17.98 5.96 -17.25
C HIS A 336 17.78 6.70 -18.57
N GLN A 337 16.84 7.65 -18.61
CA GLN A 337 16.57 8.52 -19.74
C GLN A 337 17.75 9.46 -20.01
N ALA A 338 18.39 9.98 -18.97
CA ALA A 338 19.61 10.78 -19.11
C ALA A 338 20.79 9.96 -19.67
N ILE A 339 20.92 8.68 -19.29
CA ILE A 339 21.91 7.76 -19.89
C ILE A 339 21.54 7.44 -21.34
N GLU A 340 20.26 7.18 -21.63
CA GLU A 340 19.77 6.98 -23.01
C GLU A 340 20.11 8.21 -23.87
N ALA A 341 19.89 9.43 -23.36
CA ALA A 341 20.22 10.67 -24.04
C ALA A 341 21.75 10.88 -24.20
N LYS A 342 22.54 10.60 -23.17
CA LYS A 342 24.02 10.64 -23.19
C LYS A 342 24.58 9.74 -24.30
N GLU A 343 24.01 8.56 -24.47
CA GLU A 343 24.48 7.54 -25.42
C GLU A 343 23.81 7.64 -26.80
N GLY A 344 22.95 8.62 -27.02
CA GLY A 344 22.22 8.81 -28.30
C GLY A 344 21.21 7.70 -28.61
N VAL A 345 20.71 7.03 -27.58
CA VAL A 345 19.69 5.98 -27.65
C VAL A 345 18.29 6.60 -27.68
N LYS A 346 17.32 5.91 -28.28
CA LYS A 346 15.91 6.36 -28.26
C LYS A 346 15.41 6.42 -26.81
N ILE A 347 15.11 7.63 -26.35
CA ILE A 347 14.60 7.89 -25.01
C ILE A 347 13.20 7.32 -24.90
N LYS A 348 12.96 6.53 -23.86
CA LYS A 348 11.62 6.04 -23.53
C LYS A 348 10.95 7.00 -22.56
N ALA A 349 9.65 7.23 -22.74
CA ALA A 349 8.87 8.11 -21.87
C ALA A 349 9.08 7.73 -20.39
N GLU A 350 9.27 8.74 -19.56
CA GLU A 350 9.36 8.59 -18.11
C GLU A 350 8.00 8.12 -17.57
N ASN A 351 8.03 7.39 -16.46
CA ASN A 351 6.81 7.08 -15.73
C ASN A 351 6.60 8.20 -14.70
N GLN A 352 5.46 8.88 -14.75
CA GLN A 352 5.06 9.89 -13.79
C GLN A 352 4.09 9.31 -12.75
N THR A 353 4.08 9.89 -11.55
CA THR A 353 3.09 9.59 -10.52
C THR A 353 1.72 10.09 -10.94
N LEU A 354 0.73 9.20 -11.00
CA LEU A 354 -0.67 9.54 -11.30
C LEU A 354 -1.51 9.66 -10.03
N ALA A 355 -1.21 8.83 -9.03
CA ALA A 355 -1.84 8.88 -7.73
C ALA A 355 -0.90 8.29 -6.69
N THR A 356 -0.93 8.83 -5.47
CA THR A 356 -0.07 8.38 -4.37
C THR A 356 -0.78 8.58 -3.04
N VAL A 357 -0.55 7.68 -2.09
CA VAL A 357 -1.00 7.81 -0.69
C VAL A 357 -0.05 7.06 0.23
N THR A 358 0.28 7.62 1.38
CA THR A 358 0.98 6.85 2.43
C THR A 358 -0.01 5.94 3.16
N LEU A 359 0.44 4.78 3.65
CA LEU A 359 -0.41 3.91 4.49
C LEU A 359 -0.95 4.67 5.70
N GLN A 360 -0.14 5.57 6.27
CA GLN A 360 -0.52 6.46 7.36
C GLN A 360 -1.79 7.25 7.03
N ASN A 361 -1.77 8.02 5.96
CA ASN A 361 -2.91 8.87 5.58
C ASN A 361 -4.08 8.06 5.03
N TYR A 362 -3.83 6.92 4.37
CA TYR A 362 -4.89 6.00 3.98
C TYR A 362 -5.70 5.50 5.19
N PHE A 363 -5.03 4.98 6.22
CA PHE A 363 -5.72 4.45 7.40
C PHE A 363 -6.35 5.53 8.29
N ARG A 364 -5.90 6.79 8.18
CA ARG A 364 -6.56 7.94 8.83
C ARG A 364 -7.92 8.30 8.23
N LEU A 365 -8.24 7.81 7.03
CA LEU A 365 -9.55 8.02 6.40
C LEU A 365 -10.68 7.27 7.13
N TYR A 366 -10.35 6.26 7.94
CA TYR A 366 -11.36 5.46 8.60
C TYR A 366 -11.97 6.17 9.80
N ASP A 367 -13.30 6.19 9.90
CA ASP A 367 -14.03 6.77 11.04
C ASP A 367 -13.61 6.08 12.35
N LYS A 368 -13.40 4.76 12.27
CA LYS A 368 -12.81 3.97 13.34
C LYS A 368 -11.70 3.06 12.83
N LEU A 369 -10.57 3.11 13.52
CA LEU A 369 -9.41 2.26 13.25
C LEU A 369 -9.08 1.44 14.50
N SER A 370 -8.72 0.18 14.31
CA SER A 370 -8.25 -0.70 15.37
C SER A 370 -7.23 -1.68 14.81
N GLY A 371 -6.54 -2.41 15.67
CA GLY A 371 -5.60 -3.42 15.21
C GLY A 371 -5.21 -4.43 16.27
N MET A 372 -4.58 -5.50 15.84
CA MET A 372 -4.13 -6.57 16.73
C MET A 372 -2.72 -7.01 16.38
N THR A 373 -1.92 -7.31 17.39
CA THR A 373 -0.56 -7.84 17.22
C THR A 373 -0.07 -8.45 18.53
N GLY A 374 1.03 -9.21 18.48
CA GLY A 374 1.70 -9.72 19.70
C GLY A 374 2.68 -8.74 20.33
N THR A 375 2.99 -7.64 19.63
CA THR A 375 4.09 -6.75 19.98
C THR A 375 3.83 -5.30 19.54
N ALA A 376 3.00 -4.56 20.26
CA ALA A 376 2.67 -3.15 19.98
C ALA A 376 3.18 -2.16 21.04
N GLU A 377 3.41 -2.59 22.27
CA GLU A 377 3.71 -1.71 23.41
C GLU A 377 4.95 -0.83 23.17
N THR A 378 5.95 -1.35 22.46
CA THR A 378 7.17 -0.59 22.14
C THR A 378 6.91 0.61 21.23
N GLU A 379 5.92 0.51 20.34
CA GLU A 379 5.57 1.54 19.35
C GLU A 379 4.35 2.37 19.77
N ALA A 380 3.86 2.22 21.01
CA ALA A 380 2.64 2.87 21.48
C ALA A 380 2.64 4.39 21.30
N ALA A 381 3.80 5.03 21.48
CA ALA A 381 3.95 6.47 21.25
C ALA A 381 3.77 6.85 19.77
N GLU A 382 4.30 6.05 18.84
CA GLU A 382 4.14 6.29 17.40
C GLU A 382 2.68 6.07 16.99
N PHE A 383 2.06 4.96 17.41
CA PHE A 383 0.64 4.68 17.17
C PHE A 383 -0.27 5.81 17.64
N MET A 384 -0.07 6.31 18.85
CA MET A 384 -0.88 7.41 19.38
C MET A 384 -0.61 8.73 18.65
N SER A 385 0.65 9.04 18.34
CA SER A 385 0.97 10.30 17.65
C SER A 385 0.41 10.36 16.23
N THR A 386 0.54 9.24 15.49
CA THR A 386 0.22 9.16 14.05
C THR A 386 -1.24 8.81 13.81
N TYR A 387 -1.78 7.79 14.49
CA TYR A 387 -3.09 7.20 14.22
C TYR A 387 -4.12 7.42 15.32
N LYS A 388 -3.74 8.05 16.45
CA LYS A 388 -4.59 8.17 17.65
C LYS A 388 -5.04 6.82 18.23
N LEU A 389 -4.25 5.78 18.00
CA LEU A 389 -4.51 4.43 18.51
C LEU A 389 -3.84 4.21 19.86
N GLY A 390 -4.62 3.85 20.87
CA GLY A 390 -4.11 3.37 22.15
C GLY A 390 -3.69 1.89 22.06
N VAL A 391 -2.65 1.48 22.79
CA VAL A 391 -2.24 0.07 22.90
C VAL A 391 -2.72 -0.49 24.23
N VAL A 392 -3.46 -1.60 24.18
CA VAL A 392 -3.98 -2.30 25.36
C VAL A 392 -3.34 -3.69 25.47
N PRO A 393 -2.46 -3.93 26.46
CA PRO A 393 -1.88 -5.24 26.70
C PRO A 393 -2.93 -6.18 27.29
N ILE A 394 -3.42 -7.11 26.49
CA ILE A 394 -4.41 -8.11 26.92
C ILE A 394 -3.68 -9.24 27.67
N PRO A 395 -4.18 -9.68 28.83
CA PRO A 395 -3.63 -10.84 29.52
C PRO A 395 -3.65 -12.10 28.64
N THR A 396 -2.67 -12.98 28.82
CA THR A 396 -2.68 -14.29 28.15
C THR A 396 -3.71 -15.21 28.80
N ASN A 397 -4.29 -16.14 28.03
CA ASN A 397 -5.22 -17.14 28.56
C ASN A 397 -4.54 -18.08 29.57
N LYS A 398 -3.28 -18.41 29.29
CA LYS A 398 -2.40 -19.22 30.13
C LYS A 398 -1.05 -18.53 30.30
N ASP A 399 -0.37 -18.80 31.42
CA ASP A 399 0.94 -18.22 31.69
C ASP A 399 2.01 -18.74 30.71
N VAL A 400 2.88 -17.85 30.25
CA VAL A 400 3.96 -18.19 29.32
C VAL A 400 5.06 -18.99 30.03
N GLN A 401 5.29 -20.23 29.59
CA GLN A 401 6.32 -21.12 30.14
C GLN A 401 7.63 -21.16 29.32
N ARG A 402 7.71 -20.36 28.25
CA ARG A 402 8.89 -20.31 27.37
C ARG A 402 10.12 -19.80 28.11
N ILE A 403 11.24 -20.48 27.90
CA ILE A 403 12.55 -20.09 28.43
C ILE A 403 13.34 -19.34 27.35
N ASP A 404 13.43 -18.01 27.48
CA ASP A 404 14.26 -17.17 26.61
C ASP A 404 15.71 -17.17 27.09
N LYS A 405 16.59 -17.90 26.39
CA LYS A 405 18.02 -17.98 26.72
C LYS A 405 18.75 -16.70 26.30
N LYS A 406 19.93 -16.51 26.90
CA LYS A 406 20.85 -15.44 26.50
C LYS A 406 21.42 -15.70 25.10
N ASP A 407 21.72 -14.62 24.39
CA ASP A 407 22.32 -14.67 23.07
C ASP A 407 23.77 -15.18 23.16
N ILE A 408 24.20 -15.95 22.16
CA ILE A 408 25.57 -16.41 22.00
C ILE A 408 26.20 -15.64 20.83
N VAL A 409 27.35 -15.01 21.05
CA VAL A 409 28.01 -14.17 20.03
C VAL A 409 29.33 -14.81 19.60
N TYR A 410 29.60 -14.86 18.31
CA TYR A 410 30.82 -15.40 17.71
C TYR A 410 31.63 -14.32 16.99
N ALA A 411 32.93 -14.54 16.84
CA ALA A 411 33.80 -13.65 16.09
C ALA A 411 33.43 -13.61 14.59
N SER A 412 33.17 -14.78 13.98
CA SER A 412 32.87 -14.92 12.56
C SER A 412 31.52 -15.59 12.29
N GLU A 413 30.88 -15.25 11.17
CA GLU A 413 29.65 -15.90 10.70
C GLU A 413 29.83 -17.42 10.52
N LYS A 414 31.01 -17.86 10.07
CA LYS A 414 31.29 -19.29 9.87
C LYS A 414 31.25 -20.07 11.18
N ALA A 415 31.86 -19.53 12.25
CA ALA A 415 31.83 -20.16 13.57
C ALA A 415 30.41 -20.19 14.14
N LYS A 416 29.67 -19.09 13.98
CA LYS A 416 28.24 -18.99 14.33
C LYS A 416 27.43 -20.10 13.68
N PHE A 417 27.48 -20.24 12.35
CA PHE A 417 26.68 -21.23 11.62
C PHE A 417 27.06 -22.68 11.94
N ASN A 418 28.34 -22.96 12.22
CA ASN A 418 28.74 -24.29 12.68
C ASN A 418 28.08 -24.63 14.04
N ALA A 419 28.12 -23.70 14.99
CA ALA A 419 27.48 -23.90 16.29
C ALA A 419 25.94 -24.02 16.21
N VAL A 420 25.32 -23.24 15.31
CA VAL A 420 23.88 -23.35 15.01
C VAL A 420 23.53 -24.75 14.50
N VAL A 421 24.31 -25.29 13.56
CA VAL A 421 24.08 -26.62 12.99
C VAL A 421 24.25 -27.72 14.05
N ASP A 422 25.26 -27.61 14.92
CA ASP A 422 25.49 -28.58 16.00
C ASP A 422 24.35 -28.58 17.04
N ASP A 423 23.80 -27.40 17.38
CA ASP A 423 22.63 -27.30 18.26
C ASP A 423 21.37 -27.90 17.61
N ILE A 424 21.10 -27.55 16.35
CA ILE A 424 19.96 -28.12 15.59
C ILE A 424 20.08 -29.65 15.51
N GLU A 425 21.27 -30.19 15.23
CA GLU A 425 21.50 -31.63 15.15
C GLU A 425 21.20 -32.33 16.49
N ALA A 426 21.64 -31.77 17.61
CA ALA A 426 21.39 -32.32 18.94
C ALA A 426 19.88 -32.35 19.27
N ARG A 427 19.16 -31.26 18.97
CA ARG A 427 17.72 -31.10 19.21
C ARG A 427 16.88 -31.99 18.31
N HIS A 428 17.26 -32.10 17.03
CA HIS A 428 16.63 -33.01 16.08
C HIS A 428 16.76 -34.46 16.54
N LYS A 429 17.94 -34.87 17.02
CA LYS A 429 18.18 -36.21 17.57
C LYS A 429 17.38 -36.51 18.83
N SER A 430 17.13 -35.51 19.68
CA SER A 430 16.25 -35.65 20.85
C SER A 430 14.76 -35.58 20.51
N GLY A 431 14.40 -35.39 19.24
CA GLY A 431 13.01 -35.30 18.77
C GLY A 431 12.35 -33.93 18.99
N GLN A 432 13.10 -32.91 19.45
CA GLN A 432 12.55 -31.58 19.68
C GLN A 432 12.39 -30.83 18.34
N PRO A 433 11.21 -30.26 18.03
CA PRO A 433 11.04 -29.45 16.82
C PRO A 433 11.81 -28.14 16.90
N VAL A 434 12.38 -27.72 15.77
CA VAL A 434 13.21 -26.51 15.67
C VAL A 434 12.73 -25.59 14.55
N LEU A 435 12.44 -24.34 14.89
CA LEU A 435 12.24 -23.25 13.94
C LEU A 435 13.47 -22.34 13.94
N VAL A 436 14.08 -22.18 12.77
CA VAL A 436 15.25 -21.31 12.58
C VAL A 436 14.85 -20.07 11.79
N GLY A 437 15.07 -18.87 12.35
CA GLY A 437 14.87 -17.61 11.66
C GLY A 437 16.18 -17.04 11.13
N THR A 438 16.24 -16.75 9.83
CA THR A 438 17.36 -16.06 9.17
C THR A 438 16.92 -14.69 8.64
N THR A 439 17.85 -13.84 8.20
CA THR A 439 17.56 -12.49 7.67
C THR A 439 17.58 -12.41 6.13
N SER A 440 18.04 -13.45 5.44
CA SER A 440 18.14 -13.45 3.98
C SER A 440 18.04 -14.84 3.37
N VAL A 441 17.56 -14.91 2.13
CA VAL A 441 17.42 -16.18 1.38
C VAL A 441 18.79 -16.84 1.19
N GLU A 442 19.84 -16.05 0.97
CA GLU A 442 21.21 -16.56 0.85
C GLU A 442 21.67 -17.29 2.11
N LYS A 443 21.37 -16.73 3.29
CA LYS A 443 21.71 -17.33 4.59
C LYS A 443 20.89 -18.58 4.88
N SER A 444 19.61 -18.59 4.50
CA SER A 444 18.76 -19.80 4.56
C SER A 444 19.32 -20.94 3.70
N GLU A 445 19.70 -20.65 2.46
CA GLU A 445 20.31 -21.62 1.53
C GLU A 445 21.68 -22.10 2.03
N TYR A 446 22.47 -21.20 2.62
CA TYR A 446 23.75 -21.57 3.23
C TYR A 446 23.56 -22.54 4.40
N LEU A 447 22.65 -22.24 5.33
CA LEU A 447 22.33 -23.11 6.46
C LEU A 447 21.76 -24.46 5.98
N SER A 448 20.86 -24.44 5.00
CA SER A 448 20.28 -25.65 4.40
C SER A 448 21.37 -26.62 3.90
N LYS A 449 22.39 -26.10 3.20
CA LYS A 449 23.53 -26.91 2.74
C LYS A 449 24.32 -27.53 3.90
N LEU A 450 24.46 -26.83 5.03
CA LEU A 450 25.18 -27.35 6.20
C LEU A 450 24.36 -28.43 6.91
N LEU A 451 23.05 -28.22 7.08
CA LEU A 451 22.14 -29.22 7.66
C LEU A 451 22.08 -30.50 6.82
N ALA A 452 22.01 -30.36 5.49
CA ALA A 452 22.04 -31.50 4.57
C ALA A 452 23.32 -32.32 4.70
N LYS A 453 24.48 -31.67 4.91
CA LYS A 453 25.77 -32.35 5.15
C LYS A 453 25.79 -33.16 6.45
N LYS A 454 25.05 -32.73 7.47
CA LYS A 454 24.87 -33.48 8.74
C LYS A 454 23.75 -34.52 8.67
N GLY A 455 23.03 -34.63 7.54
CA GLY A 455 21.94 -35.58 7.37
C GLY A 455 20.63 -35.18 8.06
N VAL A 456 20.48 -33.92 8.46
CA VAL A 456 19.26 -33.40 9.10
C VAL A 456 18.23 -33.04 8.01
N ARG A 457 17.08 -33.72 8.01
CA ARG A 457 15.96 -33.37 7.13
C ARG A 457 15.34 -32.06 7.61
N HIS A 458 15.12 -31.14 6.68
CA HIS A 458 14.61 -29.81 6.99
C HIS A 458 13.84 -29.23 5.80
N GLU A 459 12.96 -28.28 6.10
CA GLU A 459 12.21 -27.50 5.11
C GLU A 459 12.69 -26.04 5.12
N VAL A 460 12.69 -25.38 3.96
CA VAL A 460 13.12 -23.97 3.81
C VAL A 460 11.97 -23.12 3.27
N LEU A 461 11.65 -22.04 3.98
CA LEU A 461 10.60 -21.07 3.64
C LEU A 461 11.26 -19.76 3.21
N ASN A 462 10.87 -19.27 2.04
CA ASN A 462 11.53 -18.13 1.38
C ASN A 462 10.54 -17.01 1.01
N ALA A 463 9.33 -16.98 1.61
CA ALA A 463 8.27 -16.02 1.36
C ALA A 463 7.81 -15.93 -0.11
N LYS A 464 7.96 -17.02 -0.88
CA LYS A 464 7.61 -17.04 -2.32
C LYS A 464 6.25 -17.66 -2.61
N ASN A 465 5.84 -18.64 -1.80
CA ASN A 465 4.58 -19.34 -1.99
C ASN A 465 3.89 -19.49 -0.63
N ASN A 466 3.07 -18.50 -0.30
CA ASN A 466 2.42 -18.40 1.01
C ASN A 466 1.59 -19.64 1.36
N ALA A 467 0.85 -20.21 0.41
CA ALA A 467 0.02 -21.40 0.64
C ALA A 467 0.88 -22.64 0.97
N ARG A 468 1.92 -22.91 0.18
CA ARG A 468 2.84 -24.02 0.45
C ARG A 468 3.59 -23.82 1.76
N GLU A 469 4.02 -22.59 2.05
CA GLU A 469 4.75 -22.28 3.26
C GLU A 469 3.87 -22.43 4.50
N ALA A 470 2.61 -22.00 4.45
CA ALA A 470 1.63 -22.21 5.51
C ALA A 470 1.43 -23.70 5.81
N ALA A 471 1.30 -24.54 4.77
CA ALA A 471 1.18 -25.99 4.96
C ALA A 471 2.41 -26.60 5.67
N ILE A 472 3.62 -26.13 5.35
CA ILE A 472 4.86 -26.57 6.02
C ILE A 472 4.87 -26.09 7.48
N VAL A 473 4.50 -24.83 7.74
CA VAL A 473 4.50 -24.23 9.08
C VAL A 473 3.49 -24.92 10.00
N ALA A 474 2.32 -25.28 9.49
CA ALA A 474 1.30 -26.03 10.22
C ALA A 474 1.82 -27.40 10.72
N GLN A 475 2.84 -27.94 10.08
CA GLN A 475 3.47 -29.22 10.42
C GLN A 475 4.83 -29.06 11.13
N ALA A 476 5.31 -27.83 11.33
CA ALA A 476 6.63 -27.55 11.91
C ALA A 476 6.75 -27.90 13.40
N GLY A 477 5.62 -28.10 14.10
CA GLY A 477 5.58 -28.49 15.51
C GLY A 477 5.63 -30.00 15.77
N ARG A 478 5.86 -30.81 14.73
CA ARG A 478 5.96 -32.27 14.83
C ARG A 478 7.30 -32.75 15.35
N LYS A 479 7.34 -33.97 15.88
CA LYS A 479 8.55 -34.53 16.50
C LYS A 479 9.71 -34.57 15.51
N GLY A 480 10.83 -33.95 15.89
CA GLY A 480 12.04 -33.86 15.08
C GLY A 480 11.92 -32.98 13.83
N ALA A 481 10.84 -32.22 13.63
CA ALA A 481 10.73 -31.32 12.49
C ALA A 481 11.75 -30.18 12.59
N VAL A 482 12.39 -29.83 11.46
CA VAL A 482 13.30 -28.67 11.36
C VAL A 482 12.84 -27.79 10.22
N THR A 483 12.56 -26.53 10.52
CA THR A 483 12.06 -25.55 9.55
C THR A 483 12.93 -24.31 9.58
N VAL A 484 13.45 -23.91 8.42
CA VAL A 484 14.25 -22.69 8.24
C VAL A 484 13.35 -21.64 7.58
N ALA A 485 13.08 -20.55 8.27
CA ALA A 485 12.27 -19.44 7.80
C ALA A 485 13.15 -18.22 7.52
N THR A 486 13.09 -17.71 6.29
CA THR A 486 13.72 -16.45 5.91
C THR A 486 12.85 -15.28 6.40
N ASN A 487 13.45 -14.33 7.11
CA ASN A 487 12.78 -13.24 7.81
C ASN A 487 11.61 -13.77 8.68
N MET A 488 10.39 -13.45 8.26
CA MET A 488 9.14 -13.87 8.89
C MET A 488 8.30 -14.73 7.94
N ALA A 489 8.93 -15.53 7.08
CA ALA A 489 8.24 -16.50 6.24
C ALA A 489 7.37 -17.45 7.09
N GLY A 490 6.19 -17.81 6.59
CA GLY A 490 5.20 -18.55 7.39
C GLY A 490 4.43 -17.72 8.41
N ARG A 491 4.43 -16.38 8.27
CA ARG A 491 3.61 -15.50 9.11
C ARG A 491 2.11 -15.78 8.96
N GLY A 492 1.36 -15.51 10.03
CA GLY A 492 -0.08 -15.74 10.09
C GLY A 492 -0.49 -17.20 10.24
N THR A 493 0.44 -18.15 10.13
CA THR A 493 0.17 -19.57 10.43
C THR A 493 0.68 -19.96 11.81
N ASP A 494 -0.15 -20.68 12.54
CA ASP A 494 0.15 -21.13 13.89
C ASP A 494 0.92 -22.47 13.89
N ILE A 495 1.99 -22.54 14.69
CA ILE A 495 2.78 -23.77 14.87
C ILE A 495 2.22 -24.51 16.08
N MET A 496 1.43 -25.54 15.84
CA MET A 496 0.88 -26.40 16.88
C MET A 496 1.81 -27.57 17.17
N LEU A 497 2.09 -27.82 18.45
CA LEU A 497 2.86 -28.99 18.86
C LEU A 497 2.08 -30.27 18.51
N GLY A 498 2.74 -31.23 17.86
CA GLY A 498 2.09 -32.44 17.32
C GLY A 498 1.55 -32.29 15.88
N GLY A 499 1.65 -31.08 15.29
CA GLY A 499 1.14 -30.77 13.94
C GLY A 499 -0.33 -30.33 13.93
N ASN A 500 -0.88 -30.12 12.74
CA ASN A 500 -2.27 -29.71 12.55
C ASN A 500 -3.14 -30.92 12.16
N ALA A 501 -4.11 -31.27 13.01
CA ALA A 501 -5.01 -32.40 12.81
C ALA A 501 -5.88 -32.27 11.55
N GLU A 502 -6.30 -31.06 11.18
CA GLU A 502 -7.11 -30.81 9.99
C GLU A 502 -6.29 -31.08 8.72
N PHE A 503 -5.06 -30.56 8.65
CA PHE A 503 -4.14 -30.88 7.54
C PHE A 503 -3.86 -32.38 7.43
N ASN A 504 -3.72 -33.07 8.57
CA ASN A 504 -3.53 -34.51 8.60
C ASN A 504 -4.79 -35.24 8.10
N ALA A 505 -5.98 -34.76 8.44
CA ALA A 505 -7.25 -35.30 7.96
C ALA A 505 -7.40 -35.11 6.45
N VAL A 506 -7.13 -33.92 5.91
CA VAL A 506 -7.16 -33.67 4.46
C VAL A 506 -6.18 -34.60 3.72
N ALA A 507 -4.95 -34.73 4.21
CA ALA A 507 -3.96 -35.62 3.60
C ALA A 507 -4.38 -37.09 3.64
N GLU A 508 -5.02 -37.52 4.72
CA GLU A 508 -5.58 -38.87 4.85
C GLU A 508 -6.77 -39.09 3.90
N MET A 509 -7.68 -38.12 3.78
CA MET A 509 -8.79 -38.16 2.83
C MET A 509 -8.29 -38.27 1.38
N GLN A 510 -7.27 -37.47 1.03
CA GLN A 510 -6.61 -37.57 -0.29
C GLN A 510 -5.93 -38.92 -0.50
N ALA A 511 -5.29 -39.49 0.53
CA ALA A 511 -4.69 -40.83 0.46
C ALA A 511 -5.74 -41.93 0.26
N ARG A 512 -6.97 -41.71 0.75
CA ARG A 512 -8.16 -42.55 0.50
C ARG A 512 -8.80 -42.29 -0.87
N GLY A 513 -8.29 -41.33 -1.65
CA GLY A 513 -8.79 -40.97 -2.97
C GLY A 513 -10.07 -40.12 -2.95
N LEU A 514 -10.38 -39.49 -1.82
CA LEU A 514 -11.55 -38.63 -1.66
C LEU A 514 -11.16 -37.17 -1.86
N ASP A 515 -11.80 -36.52 -2.82
CA ASP A 515 -11.62 -35.10 -3.12
C ASP A 515 -12.90 -34.32 -2.76
N PRO A 516 -12.80 -33.16 -2.08
CA PRO A 516 -13.96 -32.40 -1.64
C PRO A 516 -14.79 -31.81 -2.80
N GLU A 517 -14.22 -31.66 -4.01
CA GLU A 517 -14.95 -31.19 -5.20
C GLU A 517 -15.50 -32.34 -6.04
N GLU A 518 -14.72 -33.41 -6.24
CA GLU A 518 -15.16 -34.57 -7.06
C GLU A 518 -16.08 -35.55 -6.30
N ASN A 519 -15.94 -35.67 -4.98
CA ASN A 519 -16.60 -36.65 -4.12
C ASN A 519 -17.25 -36.02 -2.87
N ALA A 520 -17.85 -34.84 -3.00
CA ALA A 520 -18.34 -34.02 -1.88
C ALA A 520 -19.21 -34.77 -0.85
N GLU A 521 -20.21 -35.55 -1.28
CA GLU A 521 -21.11 -36.25 -0.33
C GLU A 521 -20.40 -37.34 0.48
N GLU A 522 -19.48 -38.08 -0.14
CA GLU A 522 -18.70 -39.14 0.52
C GLU A 522 -17.59 -38.53 1.40
N TYR A 523 -17.04 -37.39 0.98
CA TYR A 523 -16.06 -36.62 1.75
C TYR A 523 -16.66 -36.14 3.08
N GLU A 524 -17.81 -35.48 3.03
CA GLU A 524 -18.49 -34.92 4.22
C GLU A 524 -18.95 -36.01 5.20
N GLN A 525 -19.39 -37.17 4.72
CA GLN A 525 -19.86 -38.26 5.59
C GLN A 525 -18.75 -38.87 6.46
N ILE A 526 -17.52 -38.94 5.94
CA ILE A 526 -16.39 -39.63 6.59
C ILE A 526 -15.46 -38.62 7.27
N TRP A 527 -15.55 -37.33 6.91
CA TRP A 527 -14.71 -36.26 7.45
C TRP A 527 -14.66 -36.24 8.98
N ASP A 528 -15.82 -36.24 9.64
CA ASP A 528 -15.88 -36.17 11.12
C ASP A 528 -15.17 -37.34 11.80
N GLU A 529 -15.27 -38.55 11.22
CA GLU A 529 -14.59 -39.74 11.71
C GLU A 529 -13.07 -39.63 11.52
N VAL A 530 -12.61 -39.28 10.31
CA VAL A 530 -11.18 -39.12 10.02
C VAL A 530 -10.57 -38.01 10.88
N PHE A 531 -11.26 -36.88 10.99
CA PHE A 531 -10.79 -35.75 11.76
C PHE A 531 -10.67 -36.10 13.25
N ALA A 532 -11.64 -36.82 13.82
CA ALA A 532 -11.56 -37.32 15.19
C ALA A 532 -10.36 -38.26 15.38
N GLU A 533 -10.10 -39.19 14.45
CA GLU A 533 -8.96 -40.10 14.50
C GLU A 533 -7.62 -39.34 14.46
N GLN A 534 -7.48 -38.37 13.55
CA GLN A 534 -6.27 -37.57 13.41
C GLN A 534 -6.04 -36.66 14.62
N LYS A 535 -7.11 -36.14 15.23
CA LYS A 535 -7.03 -35.36 16.48
C LYS A 535 -6.41 -36.17 17.62
N VAL A 536 -6.77 -37.44 17.75
CA VAL A 536 -6.17 -38.35 18.75
C VAL A 536 -4.69 -38.59 18.46
N LYS A 537 -4.30 -38.84 17.20
CA LYS A 537 -2.90 -39.03 16.80
C LYS A 537 -2.05 -37.78 17.05
N THR A 538 -2.54 -36.61 16.64
CA THR A 538 -1.88 -35.32 16.88
C THR A 538 -1.74 -35.03 18.37
N GLN A 539 -2.73 -35.36 19.19
CA GLN A 539 -2.65 -35.19 20.64
C GLN A 539 -1.59 -36.10 21.28
N ALA A 540 -1.46 -37.35 20.84
CA ALA A 540 -0.40 -38.24 21.31
C ALA A 540 1.00 -37.72 20.94
N GLU A 541 1.19 -37.28 19.69
CA GLU A 541 2.48 -36.71 19.26
C GLU A 541 2.79 -35.38 19.97
N ARG A 542 1.77 -34.58 20.29
CA ARG A 542 1.90 -33.36 21.09
C ARG A 542 2.51 -33.64 22.46
N GLU A 543 2.07 -34.70 23.15
CA GLU A 543 2.61 -35.08 24.46
C GLU A 543 4.10 -35.41 24.38
N GLU A 544 4.52 -36.17 23.36
CA GLU A 544 5.95 -36.47 23.13
C GLU A 544 6.78 -35.20 22.87
N VAL A 545 6.23 -34.23 22.12
CA VAL A 545 6.90 -32.95 21.83
C VAL A 545 6.99 -32.07 23.07
N VAL A 546 5.96 -32.06 23.91
CA VAL A 546 5.95 -31.36 25.20
C VAL A 546 7.03 -31.94 26.13
N GLU A 547 7.15 -33.26 26.21
CA GLU A 547 8.22 -33.95 26.97
C GLU A 547 9.61 -33.65 26.42
N ALA A 548 9.75 -33.50 25.10
CA ALA A 548 11.00 -33.10 24.45
C ALA A 548 11.37 -31.61 24.68
N GLY A 549 10.55 -30.85 25.40
CA GLY A 549 10.78 -29.45 25.76
C GLY A 549 10.04 -28.42 24.89
N GLY A 550 9.08 -28.87 24.07
CA GLY A 550 8.30 -28.02 23.17
C GLY A 550 9.09 -27.45 22.01
N LEU A 551 8.53 -26.45 21.31
CA LEU A 551 9.18 -25.84 20.14
C LEU A 551 10.43 -25.05 20.55
N TYR A 552 11.56 -25.34 19.91
CA TYR A 552 12.78 -24.53 20.01
C TYR A 552 12.85 -23.51 18.88
N VAL A 553 13.01 -22.24 19.23
CA VAL A 553 13.19 -21.15 18.26
C VAL A 553 14.63 -20.65 18.29
N LEU A 554 15.28 -20.68 17.14
CA LEU A 554 16.66 -20.23 16.96
C LEU A 554 16.71 -19.04 16.00
N GLY A 555 17.16 -17.88 16.45
CA GLY A 555 17.49 -16.75 15.59
C GLY A 555 18.96 -16.80 15.16
N THR A 556 19.26 -16.71 13.86
CA THR A 556 20.66 -16.71 13.38
C THR A 556 21.29 -15.33 13.35
N GLU A 557 20.50 -14.27 13.52
CA GLU A 557 20.87 -12.85 13.55
C GLU A 557 19.82 -12.03 14.31
N ARG A 558 20.15 -10.79 14.64
CA ARG A 558 19.17 -9.79 15.11
C ARG A 558 18.56 -9.08 13.90
N HIS A 559 17.25 -8.87 13.93
CA HIS A 559 16.55 -8.06 12.93
C HIS A 559 16.77 -6.57 13.18
N GLU A 560 16.31 -5.74 12.24
CA GLU A 560 16.36 -4.27 12.35
C GLU A 560 15.65 -3.73 13.60
N SER A 561 14.67 -4.46 14.12
CA SER A 561 13.96 -4.13 15.36
C SER A 561 13.87 -5.29 16.32
N ARG A 562 13.90 -4.97 17.62
CA ARG A 562 13.72 -5.94 18.70
C ARG A 562 12.32 -6.56 18.68
N ARG A 563 11.36 -5.84 18.13
CA ARG A 563 9.98 -6.30 17.94
C ARG A 563 9.92 -7.55 17.07
N ILE A 564 10.55 -7.53 15.90
CA ILE A 564 10.59 -8.68 14.98
C ILE A 564 11.29 -9.87 15.63
N ASP A 565 12.38 -9.64 16.38
CA ASP A 565 13.03 -10.70 17.16
C ASP A 565 12.08 -11.33 18.19
N ASN A 566 11.28 -10.51 18.88
CA ASN A 566 10.30 -10.98 19.87
C ASN A 566 9.13 -11.73 19.19
N GLN A 567 8.73 -11.36 17.99
CA GLN A 567 7.74 -12.11 17.20
C GLN A 567 8.27 -13.50 16.85
N LEU A 568 9.55 -13.61 16.44
CA LEU A 568 10.20 -14.90 16.21
C LEU A 568 10.19 -15.75 17.49
N ARG A 569 10.63 -15.21 18.62
CA ARG A 569 10.56 -15.90 19.94
C ARG A 569 9.13 -16.33 20.28
N GLY A 570 8.16 -15.47 20.00
CA GLY A 570 6.73 -15.67 20.18
C GLY A 570 6.14 -16.83 19.37
N ARG A 571 6.87 -17.40 18.42
CA ARG A 571 6.46 -18.62 17.73
C ARG A 571 6.44 -19.83 18.68
N SER A 572 7.22 -19.81 19.76
CA SER A 572 7.29 -20.86 20.80
C SER A 572 6.55 -20.47 22.09
N GLY A 573 6.14 -21.49 22.84
CA GLY A 573 5.52 -21.39 24.17
C GLY A 573 4.12 -20.77 24.18
N ARG A 574 3.29 -21.19 23.22
CA ARG A 574 1.92 -20.68 23.02
C ARG A 574 0.94 -21.41 23.93
N GLN A 575 -0.12 -20.74 24.39
CA GLN A 575 -1.16 -21.34 25.27
C GLN A 575 -0.57 -22.11 26.48
N GLY A 576 0.54 -21.60 27.05
CA GLY A 576 1.22 -22.21 28.18
C GLY A 576 2.08 -23.43 27.86
N ASP A 577 2.28 -23.76 26.59
CA ASP A 577 3.19 -24.82 26.17
C ASP A 577 4.64 -24.53 26.63
N PRO A 578 5.45 -25.56 26.94
CA PRO A 578 6.87 -25.39 27.14
C PRO A 578 7.54 -24.98 25.83
N GLY A 579 8.71 -24.38 25.96
CA GLY A 579 9.49 -23.97 24.80
C GLY A 579 10.78 -23.28 25.18
N GLU A 580 11.69 -23.17 24.23
CA GLU A 580 12.96 -22.47 24.39
C GLU A 580 13.19 -21.52 23.22
N SER A 581 13.83 -20.38 23.46
CA SER A 581 14.33 -19.53 22.39
C SER A 581 15.78 -19.10 22.63
N ARG A 582 16.55 -18.93 21.54
CA ARG A 582 17.95 -18.45 21.60
C ARG A 582 18.35 -17.75 20.31
N PHE A 583 19.23 -16.76 20.43
CA PHE A 583 19.85 -16.09 19.29
C PHE A 583 21.34 -16.41 19.22
N TYR A 584 21.82 -16.71 18.02
CA TYR A 584 23.22 -16.91 17.67
C TYR A 584 23.64 -15.74 16.79
N LEU A 585 24.66 -14.99 17.20
CA LEU A 585 25.04 -13.73 16.55
C LEU A 585 26.53 -13.75 16.18
N SER A 586 26.93 -12.89 15.26
CA SER A 586 28.33 -12.66 14.92
C SER A 586 28.68 -11.17 14.87
N LEU A 587 29.93 -10.85 15.19
CA LEU A 587 30.49 -9.51 14.98
C LEU A 587 30.59 -9.11 13.49
N THR A 588 30.51 -10.08 12.58
CA THR A 588 30.50 -9.84 11.13
C THR A 588 29.08 -9.78 10.53
N ASP A 589 28.03 -9.95 11.32
CA ASP A 589 26.62 -9.84 10.86
C ASP A 589 26.31 -8.43 10.33
N ASP A 590 25.31 -8.32 9.45
CA ASP A 590 24.96 -7.07 8.77
C ASP A 590 24.63 -5.91 9.73
N LEU A 591 23.91 -6.19 10.81
CA LEU A 591 23.59 -5.19 11.83
C LEU A 591 24.86 -4.55 12.42
N MET A 592 25.86 -5.36 12.76
CA MET A 592 27.11 -4.88 13.34
C MET A 592 28.00 -4.19 12.31
N ARG A 593 28.04 -4.75 11.09
CA ARG A 593 28.84 -4.23 9.98
C ARG A 593 28.37 -2.86 9.51
N LEU A 594 27.07 -2.65 9.41
CA LEU A 594 26.48 -1.42 8.88
C LEU A 594 26.38 -0.30 9.92
N PHE A 595 26.10 -0.64 11.18
CA PHE A 595 25.74 0.37 12.19
C PHE A 595 26.74 0.54 13.32
N ASN A 596 27.70 -0.39 13.50
CA ASN A 596 28.76 -0.23 14.50
C ASN A 596 30.11 -0.86 14.11
N PRO A 597 30.68 -0.52 12.94
CA PRO A 597 31.91 -1.16 12.44
C PRO A 597 33.14 -0.88 13.30
N GLY A 598 33.20 0.30 13.94
CA GLY A 598 34.34 0.70 14.78
C GLY A 598 34.44 -0.09 16.08
N MET A 599 33.31 -0.40 16.72
CA MET A 599 33.29 -1.20 17.95
C MET A 599 33.54 -2.68 17.64
N ALA A 600 32.92 -3.22 16.58
CA ALA A 600 33.13 -4.59 16.13
C ALA A 600 34.63 -4.89 15.90
N ARG A 601 35.33 -4.00 15.17
CA ARG A 601 36.78 -4.11 14.95
C ARG A 601 37.59 -4.09 16.24
N LYS A 602 37.26 -3.21 17.19
CA LYS A 602 37.96 -3.13 18.49
C LYS A 602 37.76 -4.38 19.34
N ILE A 603 36.59 -5.00 19.28
CA ILE A 603 36.30 -6.26 20.00
C ILE A 603 37.05 -7.41 19.33
N LEU A 604 36.97 -7.53 17.99
CA LEU A 604 37.72 -8.54 17.23
C LEU A 604 39.22 -8.48 17.51
N GLN A 605 39.83 -7.29 17.45
CA GLN A 605 41.26 -7.08 17.74
C GLN A 605 41.69 -7.50 19.15
N ARG A 606 40.77 -7.48 20.13
CA ARG A 606 41.05 -7.89 21.52
C ARG A 606 40.89 -9.38 21.75
N THR A 607 40.19 -10.08 20.87
CA THR A 607 39.82 -11.49 21.10
C THR A 607 40.80 -12.48 20.47
N GLY A 608 41.69 -12.02 19.57
CA GLY A 608 42.69 -12.90 18.91
C GLY A 608 42.07 -13.81 17.83
N ASP A 609 42.88 -14.72 17.27
CA ASP A 609 42.52 -15.65 16.17
C ASP A 609 41.62 -16.84 16.58
N ASP A 610 41.13 -16.87 17.82
CA ASP A 610 40.35 -17.99 18.36
C ASP A 610 38.86 -17.87 18.00
N ASP A 611 38.56 -18.01 16.70
CA ASP A 611 37.25 -17.79 16.09
C ASP A 611 36.14 -18.75 16.58
N GLN A 612 36.49 -19.83 17.29
CA GLN A 612 35.56 -20.92 17.64
C GLN A 612 34.83 -20.71 18.97
N PHE A 613 35.30 -19.82 19.85
CA PHE A 613 34.72 -19.64 21.18
C PHE A 613 33.62 -18.57 21.22
N ALA A 614 32.61 -18.81 22.05
CA ALA A 614 31.54 -17.85 22.31
C ALA A 614 32.05 -16.66 23.13
N LEU A 615 31.72 -15.45 22.69
CA LEU A 615 32.04 -14.19 23.33
C LEU A 615 30.98 -13.86 24.39
N GLU A 616 31.18 -14.32 25.62
CA GLU A 616 30.32 -13.98 26.74
C GLU A 616 30.81 -12.72 27.46
N SER A 617 30.47 -11.55 26.93
CA SER A 617 30.77 -10.26 27.58
C SER A 617 29.59 -9.30 27.51
N GLY A 618 29.21 -8.74 28.67
CA GLY A 618 28.11 -7.77 28.75
C GLY A 618 28.34 -6.49 27.92
N LEU A 619 29.60 -6.18 27.57
CA LEU A 619 29.93 -5.10 26.65
C LEU A 619 29.45 -5.39 25.22
N VAL A 620 29.56 -6.63 24.76
CA VAL A 620 29.15 -7.07 23.42
C VAL A 620 27.63 -7.02 23.29
N THR A 621 26.90 -7.57 24.27
CA THR A 621 25.43 -7.50 24.31
C THR A 621 24.93 -6.05 24.26
N LYS A 622 25.56 -5.14 25.03
CA LYS A 622 25.19 -3.73 25.03
C LYS A 622 25.47 -3.05 23.68
N ALA A 623 26.58 -3.40 23.02
CA ALA A 623 26.91 -2.86 21.70
C ALA A 623 25.89 -3.28 20.63
N ILE A 624 25.43 -4.54 20.65
CA ILE A 624 24.40 -5.06 19.76
C ILE A 624 23.06 -4.35 20.01
N GLN A 625 22.67 -4.22 21.28
CA GLN A 625 21.44 -3.51 21.65
C GLN A 625 21.45 -2.04 21.17
N ASN A 626 22.58 -1.34 21.35
CA ASN A 626 22.74 0.03 20.85
C ASN A 626 22.68 0.11 19.32
N ALA A 627 23.28 -0.85 18.61
CA ALA A 627 23.20 -0.90 17.16
C ALA A 627 21.75 -1.05 16.69
N GLN A 628 20.99 -1.98 17.29
CA GLN A 628 19.57 -2.19 16.98
C GLN A 628 18.73 -0.93 17.27
N SER A 629 18.89 -0.30 18.44
CA SER A 629 18.15 0.93 18.78
C SER A 629 18.49 2.12 17.86
N ASN A 630 19.72 2.20 17.33
CA ASN A 630 20.08 3.21 16.33
C ASN A 630 19.36 2.97 14.99
N VAL A 631 19.21 1.70 14.57
CA VAL A 631 18.44 1.34 13.37
C VAL A 631 16.96 1.69 13.54
N GLU A 632 16.36 1.31 14.67
CA GLU A 632 14.96 1.63 15.00
C GLU A 632 14.71 3.14 14.98
N SER A 633 15.62 3.93 15.58
CA SER A 633 15.52 5.39 15.60
C SER A 633 15.58 5.99 14.20
N ARG A 634 16.51 5.51 13.37
CA ARG A 634 16.64 5.92 11.96
C ARG A 634 15.39 5.57 11.16
N ASN A 635 14.85 4.37 11.32
CA ASN A 635 13.64 3.93 10.63
C ASN A 635 12.42 4.78 11.05
N THR A 636 12.32 5.10 12.34
CA THR A 636 11.29 6.00 12.88
C THR A 636 11.38 7.40 12.26
N GLU A 637 12.60 7.94 12.13
CA GLU A 637 12.83 9.25 11.51
C GLU A 637 12.47 9.23 10.01
N GLN A 638 12.82 8.16 9.29
CA GLN A 638 12.43 8.00 7.89
C GLN A 638 10.92 8.01 7.71
N ARG A 639 10.16 7.26 8.53
CA ARG A 639 8.69 7.26 8.48
C ARG A 639 8.10 8.62 8.81
N LYS A 640 8.61 9.28 9.84
CA LYS A 640 8.17 10.63 10.20
C LYS A 640 8.40 11.61 9.05
N ASN A 641 9.52 11.52 8.36
CA ASN A 641 9.80 12.37 7.21
C ASN A 641 8.87 12.05 6.05
N VAL A 642 8.68 10.77 5.69
CA VAL A 642 7.72 10.36 4.64
C VAL A 642 6.33 10.91 4.92
N LEU A 643 5.84 10.76 6.15
CA LEU A 643 4.54 11.27 6.58
C LEU A 643 4.46 12.81 6.52
N LYS A 644 5.48 13.53 7.00
CA LYS A 644 5.49 15.00 7.00
C LYS A 644 5.32 15.60 5.60
N TYR A 645 6.02 15.05 4.60
CA TYR A 645 5.86 15.51 3.21
C TYR A 645 4.50 15.10 2.65
N ASP A 646 4.02 13.89 2.95
CA ASP A 646 2.70 13.44 2.49
C ASP A 646 1.56 14.22 3.15
N ASP A 647 1.67 14.67 4.41
CA ASP A 647 0.65 15.49 5.08
C ASP A 647 0.39 16.82 4.35
N VAL A 648 1.40 17.37 3.66
CA VAL A 648 1.24 18.56 2.81
C VAL A 648 0.44 18.21 1.56
N MET A 649 0.83 17.14 0.86
CA MET A 649 0.12 16.64 -0.32
C MET A 649 -1.29 16.16 0.01
N ASN A 650 -1.51 15.63 1.21
CA ASN A 650 -2.79 15.06 1.62
C ASN A 650 -3.87 16.13 1.73
N ARG A 651 -3.54 17.33 2.23
CA ARG A 651 -4.49 18.45 2.26
C ARG A 651 -4.96 18.87 0.87
N GLN A 652 -4.00 18.95 -0.07
CA GLN A 652 -4.29 19.27 -1.47
C GLN A 652 -5.13 18.17 -2.12
N ARG A 653 -4.77 16.91 -1.84
CA ARG A 653 -5.46 15.72 -2.33
C ARG A 653 -6.89 15.63 -1.82
N GLU A 654 -7.13 15.88 -0.54
CA GLU A 654 -8.46 15.91 0.06
C GLU A 654 -9.37 16.94 -0.64
N ALA A 655 -8.85 18.14 -0.91
CA ALA A 655 -9.59 19.16 -1.66
C ALA A 655 -9.93 18.69 -3.08
N ILE A 656 -8.96 18.18 -3.83
CA ILE A 656 -9.19 17.69 -5.21
C ILE A 656 -10.13 16.50 -5.24
N TYR A 657 -9.95 15.53 -4.34
CA TYR A 657 -10.76 14.30 -4.32
C TYR A 657 -12.19 14.57 -3.88
N ALA A 658 -12.39 15.51 -2.94
CA ALA A 658 -13.73 15.97 -2.55
C ALA A 658 -14.45 16.61 -3.74
N ASP A 659 -13.80 17.55 -4.43
CA ASP A 659 -14.34 18.19 -5.63
C ASP A 659 -14.69 17.18 -6.71
N ARG A 660 -13.78 16.25 -6.98
CA ARG A 660 -13.96 15.20 -7.99
C ARG A 660 -15.14 14.30 -7.66
N ARG A 661 -15.31 13.93 -6.38
CA ARG A 661 -16.43 13.10 -5.91
C ARG A 661 -17.76 13.82 -6.03
N GLN A 662 -17.83 15.09 -5.64
CA GLN A 662 -19.04 15.92 -5.81
C GLN A 662 -19.49 15.98 -7.28
N ILE A 663 -18.53 16.15 -8.19
CA ILE A 663 -18.79 16.16 -9.64
C ILE A 663 -19.30 14.80 -10.12
N LEU A 664 -18.69 13.70 -9.67
CA LEU A 664 -19.11 12.34 -10.05
C LEU A 664 -20.50 12.00 -9.52
N GLU A 665 -20.84 12.41 -8.29
CA GLU A 665 -22.14 12.19 -7.66
C GLU A 665 -23.30 12.97 -8.33
N GLY A 666 -22.99 13.76 -9.37
CA GLY A 666 -24.00 14.42 -10.19
C GLY A 666 -24.55 15.70 -9.58
N GLN A 667 -23.81 16.33 -8.67
CA GLN A 667 -24.17 17.67 -8.16
C GLN A 667 -24.29 18.66 -9.33
N ASP A 668 -25.21 19.60 -9.20
CA ASP A 668 -25.35 20.68 -10.17
C ASP A 668 -24.10 21.57 -10.12
N LEU A 669 -23.42 21.68 -11.26
CA LEU A 669 -22.19 22.45 -11.41
C LEU A 669 -22.43 23.85 -11.98
N ALA A 670 -23.66 24.22 -12.31
CA ALA A 670 -23.98 25.52 -12.91
C ALA A 670 -23.38 26.68 -12.12
N GLU A 671 -23.70 26.71 -10.82
CA GLU A 671 -23.22 27.75 -9.91
C GLU A 671 -21.68 27.72 -9.83
N LYS A 672 -21.07 26.55 -9.73
CA LYS A 672 -19.61 26.41 -9.65
C LYS A 672 -18.92 26.89 -10.93
N VAL A 673 -19.51 26.61 -12.09
CA VAL A 673 -19.01 27.05 -13.41
C VAL A 673 -19.19 28.55 -13.58
N GLU A 674 -20.30 29.13 -13.14
CA GLU A 674 -20.46 30.59 -13.11
C GLU A 674 -19.36 31.26 -12.28
N HIS A 675 -19.04 30.72 -11.11
CA HIS A 675 -17.92 31.21 -10.30
C HIS A 675 -16.58 31.04 -11.02
N PHE A 676 -16.37 29.95 -11.78
CA PHE A 676 -15.15 29.79 -12.58
C PHE A 676 -15.03 30.84 -13.68
N ILE A 677 -16.14 31.21 -14.32
CA ILE A 677 -16.18 32.28 -15.32
C ILE A 677 -15.84 33.62 -14.66
N GLU A 678 -16.51 33.94 -13.54
CA GLU A 678 -16.28 35.18 -12.78
C GLU A 678 -14.83 35.31 -12.32
N ASP A 679 -14.28 34.27 -11.70
CA ASP A 679 -12.90 34.25 -11.20
C ASP A 679 -11.90 34.36 -12.35
N SER A 680 -12.05 33.56 -13.42
CA SER A 680 -11.08 33.53 -14.52
C SER A 680 -10.99 34.87 -15.26
N ILE A 681 -12.13 35.52 -15.49
CA ILE A 681 -12.19 36.85 -16.11
C ILE A 681 -11.68 37.92 -15.15
N SER A 682 -12.04 37.83 -13.87
CA SER A 682 -11.55 38.77 -12.85
C SER A 682 -10.03 38.73 -12.70
N ASP A 683 -9.45 37.53 -12.68
CA ASP A 683 -8.00 37.29 -12.59
C ASP A 683 -7.29 37.89 -13.82
N ALA A 684 -7.81 37.66 -15.03
CA ALA A 684 -7.25 38.22 -16.27
C ALA A 684 -7.32 39.76 -16.31
N VAL A 685 -8.43 40.34 -15.86
CA VAL A 685 -8.59 41.80 -15.78
C VAL A 685 -7.64 42.38 -14.72
N ASP A 686 -7.49 41.75 -13.57
CA ASP A 686 -6.56 42.22 -12.52
C ASP A 686 -5.11 42.18 -12.99
N GLU A 687 -4.70 41.12 -13.69
CA GLU A 687 -3.35 40.99 -14.25
C GLU A 687 -3.06 42.08 -15.29
N ALA A 688 -3.99 42.31 -16.22
CA ALA A 688 -3.87 43.36 -17.24
C ALA A 688 -3.95 44.79 -16.66
N THR A 689 -4.54 44.96 -15.47
CA THR A 689 -4.72 46.27 -14.81
C THR A 689 -3.77 46.50 -13.63
N ALA A 690 -2.78 45.62 -13.41
CA ALA A 690 -1.88 45.64 -12.25
C ALA A 690 -0.95 46.87 -12.14
N GLY A 691 -0.83 47.69 -13.20
CA GLY A 691 -0.04 48.93 -13.20
C GLY A 691 -0.62 50.04 -12.32
N GLU A 692 0.23 50.89 -11.73
CA GLU A 692 -0.19 51.98 -10.83
C GLU A 692 -1.00 53.09 -11.56
N ARG A 693 -0.89 53.17 -12.90
CA ARG A 693 -1.56 54.17 -13.74
C ARG A 693 -2.34 53.49 -14.85
N SER A 694 -3.55 53.97 -15.10
CA SER A 694 -4.43 53.50 -16.18
C SER A 694 -3.92 53.77 -17.60
N SER A 695 -2.89 54.62 -17.74
CA SER A 695 -2.16 54.83 -18.99
C SER A 695 -1.15 53.72 -19.32
N GLU A 696 -0.86 52.82 -18.37
CA GLU A 696 0.05 51.68 -18.54
C GLU A 696 -0.70 50.40 -18.93
N TRP A 697 -2.04 50.43 -18.93
CA TRP A 697 -2.88 49.32 -19.37
C TRP A 697 -2.80 49.19 -20.90
N SER A 698 -2.64 47.97 -21.40
CA SER A 698 -2.77 47.65 -22.83
C SER A 698 -4.12 46.98 -23.08
N PRO A 699 -5.09 47.69 -23.70
CA PRO A 699 -6.34 47.09 -24.13
C PRO A 699 -6.13 45.90 -25.07
N GLU A 700 -5.10 45.94 -25.91
CA GLU A 700 -4.81 44.87 -26.86
C GLU A 700 -4.46 43.56 -26.13
N THR A 701 -3.58 43.62 -25.13
CA THR A 701 -3.21 42.45 -24.32
C THR A 701 -4.39 41.91 -23.53
N LEU A 702 -5.23 42.79 -22.95
CA LEU A 702 -6.43 42.36 -22.23
C LEU A 702 -7.39 41.54 -23.12
N TRP A 703 -7.65 41.99 -24.37
CA TRP A 703 -8.50 41.22 -25.29
C TRP A 703 -7.82 39.94 -25.79
N GLU A 704 -6.50 39.94 -25.96
CA GLU A 704 -5.75 38.72 -26.30
C GLU A 704 -5.87 37.66 -25.18
N ASP A 705 -5.68 38.07 -23.93
CA ASP A 705 -5.78 37.19 -22.76
C ASP A 705 -7.21 36.70 -22.54
N LEU A 706 -8.22 37.57 -22.65
CA LEU A 706 -9.63 37.18 -22.51
C LEU A 706 -10.08 36.23 -23.62
N ARG A 707 -9.57 36.39 -24.86
CA ARG A 707 -9.86 35.47 -25.97
C ARG A 707 -9.29 34.07 -25.78
N LEU A 708 -8.28 33.90 -24.91
CA LEU A 708 -7.82 32.58 -24.49
C LEU A 708 -8.83 31.90 -23.55
N ILE A 709 -9.70 32.66 -22.88
CA ILE A 709 -10.67 32.14 -21.92
C ILE A 709 -12.04 31.91 -22.58
N TYR A 710 -12.55 32.86 -23.36
CA TYR A 710 -13.86 32.75 -24.01
C TYR A 710 -13.93 33.59 -25.30
N PRO A 711 -14.90 33.33 -26.21
CA PRO A 711 -15.03 34.09 -27.45
C PRO A 711 -15.66 35.46 -27.17
N VAL A 712 -14.83 36.42 -26.75
CA VAL A 712 -15.24 37.81 -26.43
C VAL A 712 -16.02 38.42 -27.60
N GLU A 713 -17.28 38.79 -27.37
CA GLU A 713 -18.11 39.50 -28.36
C GLU A 713 -18.02 41.01 -28.20
N LEU A 714 -17.79 41.51 -26.98
CA LEU A 714 -17.57 42.93 -26.70
C LEU A 714 -16.40 43.51 -27.52
N THR A 715 -16.71 44.51 -28.34
CA THR A 715 -15.70 45.30 -29.06
C THR A 715 -15.16 46.45 -28.19
N PRO A 716 -13.91 46.91 -28.40
CA PRO A 716 -13.39 48.09 -27.72
C PRO A 716 -14.30 49.31 -27.86
N GLU A 717 -14.89 49.50 -29.05
CA GLU A 717 -15.80 50.62 -29.33
C GLU A 717 -17.09 50.58 -28.49
N GLU A 718 -17.69 49.40 -28.33
CA GLU A 718 -18.89 49.21 -27.48
C GLU A 718 -18.57 49.44 -26.00
N LEU A 719 -17.39 49.03 -25.55
CA LEU A 719 -16.95 49.24 -24.17
C LEU A 719 -16.66 50.72 -23.89
N GLU A 720 -16.08 51.45 -24.84
CA GLU A 720 -15.88 52.90 -24.75
C GLU A 720 -17.21 53.68 -24.75
N GLU A 721 -18.22 53.20 -25.48
CA GLU A 721 -19.57 53.81 -25.46
C GLU A 721 -20.24 53.66 -24.09
N GLN A 722 -20.03 52.52 -23.41
CA GLN A 722 -20.62 52.24 -22.10
C GLN A 722 -19.86 52.89 -20.93
N LEU A 723 -18.52 52.88 -20.96
CA LEU A 723 -17.67 53.26 -19.83
C LEU A 723 -16.91 54.59 -20.04
N GLY A 724 -16.93 55.15 -21.25
CA GLY A 724 -16.09 56.29 -21.64
C GLY A 724 -14.67 55.86 -22.05
N GLU A 725 -13.70 56.79 -22.10
CA GLU A 725 -12.30 56.48 -22.45
C GLU A 725 -11.77 55.29 -21.63
N LEU A 726 -11.30 54.23 -22.29
CA LEU A 726 -10.86 52.97 -21.65
C LEU A 726 -9.79 53.20 -20.56
N HIS A 727 -8.89 54.15 -20.80
CA HIS A 727 -7.85 54.56 -19.84
C HIS A 727 -8.38 55.29 -18.60
N ARG A 728 -9.70 55.49 -18.45
CA ARG A 728 -10.34 56.02 -17.24
C ARG A 728 -11.32 55.03 -16.60
N ALA A 729 -11.53 53.87 -17.22
CA ALA A 729 -12.37 52.82 -16.65
C ALA A 729 -11.76 52.33 -15.33
N LYS A 730 -12.61 51.87 -14.41
CA LYS A 730 -12.16 51.19 -13.19
C LYS A 730 -12.09 49.69 -13.45
N PRO A 731 -11.14 48.95 -12.85
CA PRO A 731 -11.08 47.49 -13.02
C PRO A 731 -12.39 46.80 -12.67
N ALA A 732 -13.11 47.29 -11.64
CA ALA A 732 -14.42 46.76 -11.24
C ALA A 732 -15.50 46.91 -12.32
N ASP A 733 -15.46 47.98 -13.12
CA ASP A 733 -16.42 48.19 -14.20
C ASP A 733 -16.08 47.28 -15.40
N LEU A 734 -14.79 47.14 -15.74
CA LEU A 734 -14.32 46.20 -16.76
C LEU A 734 -14.70 44.76 -16.43
N LYS A 735 -14.47 44.32 -15.19
CA LYS A 735 -14.87 42.99 -14.71
C LYS A 735 -16.37 42.77 -14.90
N ARG A 736 -17.20 43.75 -14.52
CA ARG A 736 -18.66 43.63 -14.64
C ARG A 736 -19.09 43.40 -16.09
N GLU A 737 -18.57 44.20 -17.03
CA GLU A 737 -18.98 44.10 -18.44
C GLU A 737 -18.53 42.78 -19.07
N PHE A 738 -17.26 42.38 -18.91
CA PHE A 738 -16.77 41.12 -19.48
C PHE A 738 -17.38 39.87 -18.83
N VAL A 739 -17.65 39.90 -17.52
CA VAL A 739 -18.40 38.80 -16.87
C VAL A 739 -19.81 38.73 -17.42
N SER A 740 -20.47 39.88 -17.64
CA SER A 740 -21.81 39.91 -18.22
C SER A 740 -21.83 39.32 -19.64
N ASP A 741 -20.85 39.67 -20.48
CA ASP A 741 -20.68 39.13 -21.84
C ASP A 741 -20.55 37.60 -21.82
N ALA A 742 -19.61 37.09 -21.00
CA ALA A 742 -19.39 35.65 -20.87
C ALA A 742 -20.61 34.90 -20.32
N LYS A 743 -21.38 35.48 -19.38
CA LYS A 743 -22.60 34.86 -18.85
C LYS A 743 -23.70 34.76 -19.89
N VAL A 744 -23.87 35.78 -20.75
CA VAL A 744 -24.85 35.73 -21.85
C VAL A 744 -24.47 34.63 -22.83
N LEU A 745 -23.20 34.57 -23.26
CA LEU A 745 -22.72 33.52 -24.15
C LEU A 745 -22.87 32.11 -23.57
N TYR A 746 -22.65 31.97 -22.27
CA TYR A 746 -22.83 30.70 -21.58
C TYR A 746 -24.31 30.28 -21.54
N GLN A 747 -25.23 31.22 -21.31
CA GLN A 747 -26.68 30.98 -21.37
C GLN A 747 -27.14 30.60 -22.79
N ASP A 748 -26.70 31.33 -23.81
CA ASP A 748 -27.02 31.03 -25.21
C ASP A 748 -26.55 29.61 -25.60
N ARG A 749 -25.37 29.23 -25.11
CA ARG A 749 -24.81 27.89 -25.32
C ARG A 749 -25.59 26.81 -24.56
N GLU A 750 -26.07 27.09 -23.36
CA GLU A 750 -26.97 26.18 -22.63
C GLU A 750 -28.31 26.02 -23.38
N GLU A 751 -28.86 27.09 -23.96
CA GLU A 751 -30.06 27.04 -24.78
C GLU A 751 -29.87 26.22 -26.08
N GLU A 752 -28.69 26.33 -26.72
CA GLU A 752 -28.36 25.57 -27.94
C GLU A 752 -28.26 24.05 -27.67
N ILE A 753 -27.57 23.67 -26.59
CA ILE A 753 -27.22 22.28 -26.29
C ILE A 753 -28.30 21.58 -25.42
N GLY A 754 -29.06 22.37 -24.66
CA GLY A 754 -30.03 21.96 -23.67
C GLY A 754 -29.41 21.72 -22.28
N SER A 755 -30.12 22.13 -21.22
CA SER A 755 -29.62 22.11 -19.84
C SER A 755 -29.04 20.76 -19.39
N ASP A 756 -29.76 19.64 -19.58
CA ASP A 756 -29.28 18.32 -19.14
C ASP A 756 -27.93 17.94 -19.78
N ASN A 757 -27.79 18.25 -21.07
CA ASN A 757 -26.57 18.00 -21.84
C ASN A 757 -25.45 18.97 -21.43
N MET A 758 -25.79 20.22 -21.12
CA MET A 758 -24.82 21.22 -20.64
C MET A 758 -24.22 20.79 -19.29
N ARG A 759 -25.04 20.28 -18.37
CA ARG A 759 -24.55 19.73 -17.09
C ARG A 759 -23.64 18.52 -17.29
N GLU A 760 -23.92 17.64 -18.25
CA GLU A 760 -23.01 16.52 -18.57
C GLU A 760 -21.70 17.00 -19.20
N LEU A 761 -21.75 18.01 -20.09
CA LEU A 761 -20.57 18.64 -20.67
C LEU A 761 -19.68 19.23 -19.58
N GLU A 762 -20.25 19.99 -18.64
CA GLU A 762 -19.53 20.56 -17.50
C GLU A 762 -18.83 19.53 -16.66
N ARG A 763 -19.54 18.45 -16.29
CA ARG A 763 -18.94 17.35 -15.53
C ARG A 763 -17.74 16.78 -16.27
N LYS A 764 -17.89 16.47 -17.56
CA LYS A 764 -16.80 15.87 -18.37
C LYS A 764 -15.61 16.82 -18.53
N VAL A 765 -15.86 18.09 -18.81
CA VAL A 765 -14.82 19.11 -18.99
C VAL A 765 -14.05 19.34 -17.69
N VAL A 766 -14.77 19.63 -16.60
CA VAL A 766 -14.13 19.92 -15.30
C VAL A 766 -13.36 18.69 -14.78
N LEU A 767 -13.91 17.48 -14.88
CA LEU A 767 -13.18 16.26 -14.49
C LEU A 767 -11.92 16.04 -15.32
N ASN A 768 -11.96 16.32 -16.63
CA ASN A 768 -10.81 16.18 -17.50
C ASN A 768 -9.71 17.20 -17.14
N SER A 769 -10.09 18.47 -16.96
CA SER A 769 -9.17 19.54 -16.57
C SER A 769 -8.53 19.24 -15.21
N ILE A 770 -9.32 18.85 -14.19
CA ILE A 770 -8.80 18.42 -12.89
C ILE A 770 -7.83 17.25 -13.06
N GLY A 771 -8.25 16.20 -13.77
CA GLY A 771 -7.45 14.98 -13.94
C GLY A 771 -6.08 15.24 -14.59
N ARG A 772 -6.04 16.10 -15.61
CA ARG A 772 -4.79 16.47 -16.29
C ARG A 772 -3.90 17.36 -15.42
N LYS A 773 -4.45 18.46 -14.90
CA LYS A 773 -3.70 19.45 -14.12
C LYS A 773 -3.20 18.89 -12.79
N TRP A 774 -4.00 18.04 -12.15
CA TRP A 774 -3.57 17.32 -10.94
C TRP A 774 -2.39 16.39 -11.21
N GLN A 775 -2.38 15.67 -12.34
CA GLN A 775 -1.26 14.81 -12.71
C GLN A 775 0.01 15.61 -13.00
N GLU A 776 -0.11 16.74 -13.70
CA GLU A 776 1.00 17.68 -13.91
C GLU A 776 1.55 18.19 -12.57
N HIS A 777 0.68 18.61 -11.66
CA HIS A 777 1.05 19.05 -10.31
C HIS A 777 1.74 17.95 -9.50
N LEU A 778 1.23 16.71 -9.51
CA LEU A 778 1.89 15.59 -8.83
C LEU A 778 3.31 15.35 -9.35
N TYR A 779 3.50 15.45 -10.66
CA TYR A 779 4.80 15.34 -11.30
C TYR A 779 5.73 16.46 -10.81
N GLU A 780 5.29 17.71 -10.83
CA GLU A 780 6.09 18.85 -10.34
C GLU A 780 6.38 18.76 -8.83
N MET A 781 5.44 18.28 -8.02
CA MET A 781 5.61 18.10 -6.57
C MET A 781 6.61 17.00 -6.22
N ASP A 782 6.71 15.95 -7.04
CA ASP A 782 7.77 14.94 -6.91
C ASP A 782 9.15 15.57 -7.15
N TYR A 783 9.30 16.43 -8.17
CA TYR A 783 10.56 17.17 -8.39
C TYR A 783 10.88 18.14 -7.28
N LEU A 784 9.88 18.89 -6.80
CA LEU A 784 10.04 19.84 -5.71
C LEU A 784 10.58 19.13 -4.47
N LYS A 785 10.01 17.96 -4.14
CA LYS A 785 10.42 17.15 -2.98
C LYS A 785 11.87 16.67 -3.08
N GLU A 786 12.34 16.30 -4.28
CA GLU A 786 13.74 15.91 -4.49
C GLU A 786 14.70 17.12 -4.37
N GLY A 787 14.32 18.27 -4.94
CA GLY A 787 15.15 19.47 -4.98
C GLY A 787 15.26 20.23 -3.65
N ILE A 788 14.23 20.16 -2.81
CA ILE A 788 14.15 20.97 -1.57
C ILE A 788 15.25 20.65 -0.56
N GLY A 789 15.79 19.42 -0.59
CA GLY A 789 16.87 18.99 0.30
C GLY A 789 18.15 19.81 0.15
N LEU A 790 18.41 20.38 -1.02
CA LEU A 790 19.58 21.23 -1.29
C LEU A 790 19.46 22.61 -0.63
N ARG A 791 18.23 23.08 -0.38
CA ARG A 791 17.97 24.37 0.27
C ARG A 791 18.24 24.36 1.78
N ALA A 792 18.36 23.18 2.38
CA ALA A 792 18.81 23.01 3.77
C ALA A 792 20.19 23.65 4.04
N MET A 793 21.00 23.84 2.99
CA MET A 793 22.30 24.52 3.08
C MET A 793 22.18 26.01 3.47
N ALA A 794 21.04 26.65 3.24
CA ALA A 794 20.77 28.06 3.55
C ALA A 794 20.15 28.30 4.94
N GLN A 795 20.25 27.35 5.88
CA GLN A 795 19.67 27.41 7.24
C GLN A 795 18.14 27.59 7.29
N ARG A 796 17.41 27.33 6.20
CA ARG A 796 15.94 27.30 6.18
C ARG A 796 15.43 25.87 6.35
N ASP A 797 14.28 25.72 7.01
CA ASP A 797 13.64 24.41 7.17
C ASP A 797 13.06 23.95 5.82
N PRO A 798 13.56 22.84 5.23
CA PRO A 798 13.08 22.37 3.93
C PRO A 798 11.60 22.06 3.90
N LEU A 799 11.00 21.62 5.01
CA LEU A 799 9.57 21.29 5.04
C LEU A 799 8.70 22.56 4.91
N VAL A 800 9.13 23.67 5.51
CA VAL A 800 8.40 24.94 5.44
C VAL A 800 8.46 25.52 4.04
N GLU A 801 9.63 25.45 3.40
CA GLU A 801 9.78 25.87 1.99
C GLU A 801 8.97 24.98 1.05
N TYR A 802 8.99 23.65 1.25
CA TYR A 802 8.14 22.71 0.49
C TYR A 802 6.65 23.02 0.64
N GLN A 803 6.20 23.35 1.85
CA GLN A 803 4.81 23.75 2.11
C GLN A 803 4.43 25.04 1.38
N ARG A 804 5.31 26.06 1.45
CA ARG A 804 5.06 27.35 0.83
C ARG A 804 5.01 27.24 -0.69
N GLU A 805 6.04 26.65 -1.30
CA GLU A 805 6.12 26.52 -2.76
C GLU A 805 5.05 25.57 -3.29
N GLY A 806 4.84 24.45 -2.60
CA GLY A 806 3.78 23.50 -2.97
C GLY A 806 2.38 24.11 -2.90
N TYR A 807 2.14 25.06 -2.00
CA TYR A 807 0.87 25.79 -1.93
C TYR A 807 0.73 26.80 -3.08
N THR A 808 1.77 27.55 -3.41
CA THR A 808 1.77 28.45 -4.58
C THR A 808 1.53 27.69 -5.89
N MET A 809 2.17 26.53 -6.07
CA MET A 809 1.94 25.65 -7.22
C MET A 809 0.50 25.11 -7.25
N PHE A 810 -0.05 24.78 -6.08
CA PHE A 810 -1.45 24.34 -5.97
C PHE A 810 -2.44 25.44 -6.34
N GLU A 811 -2.23 26.70 -5.91
CA GLU A 811 -3.07 27.83 -6.32
C GLU A 811 -2.99 28.07 -7.83
N ALA A 812 -1.78 28.04 -8.41
CA ALA A 812 -1.59 28.17 -9.86
C ALA A 812 -2.27 27.03 -10.63
N MET A 813 -2.19 25.79 -10.13
CA MET A 813 -2.90 24.64 -10.70
C MET A 813 -4.42 24.86 -10.66
N MET A 814 -4.97 25.31 -9.55
CA MET A 814 -6.41 25.57 -9.41
C MET A 814 -6.88 26.68 -10.37
N GLN A 815 -6.11 27.76 -10.52
CA GLN A 815 -6.39 28.81 -11.50
C GLN A 815 -6.38 28.25 -12.93
N ALA A 816 -5.38 27.43 -13.28
CA ALA A 816 -5.31 26.79 -14.58
C ALA A 816 -6.47 25.82 -14.84
N ILE A 817 -6.94 25.09 -13.82
CA ILE A 817 -8.13 24.23 -13.92
C ILE A 817 -9.37 25.06 -14.26
N ARG A 818 -9.58 26.20 -13.59
CA ARG A 818 -10.73 27.09 -13.85
C ARG A 818 -10.69 27.63 -15.28
N GLN A 819 -9.57 28.24 -15.67
CA GLN A 819 -9.40 28.83 -17.00
C GLN A 819 -9.56 27.80 -18.12
N GLU A 820 -8.93 26.62 -17.98
CA GLU A 820 -9.06 25.55 -18.97
C GLU A 820 -10.49 25.01 -19.05
N SER A 821 -11.17 24.88 -17.91
CA SER A 821 -12.56 24.42 -17.88
C SER A 821 -13.47 25.40 -18.63
N VAL A 822 -13.34 26.71 -18.35
CA VAL A 822 -14.11 27.77 -19.02
C VAL A 822 -13.83 27.79 -20.53
N HIS A 823 -12.55 27.76 -20.92
CA HIS A 823 -12.16 27.72 -22.33
C HIS A 823 -12.76 26.54 -23.09
N ASN A 824 -12.62 25.34 -22.53
CA ASN A 824 -13.14 24.12 -23.14
C ASN A 824 -14.67 24.14 -23.20
N LEU A 825 -15.33 24.67 -22.18
CA LEU A 825 -16.78 24.82 -22.17
C LEU A 825 -17.27 25.63 -23.36
N PHE A 826 -16.63 26.75 -23.70
CA PHE A 826 -17.01 27.59 -24.85
C PHE A 826 -16.55 27.04 -26.21
N THR A 827 -15.43 26.31 -26.28
CA THR A 827 -14.76 25.99 -27.55
C THR A 827 -15.10 24.60 -28.09
N LEU A 828 -15.51 23.65 -27.23
CA LEU A 828 -15.71 22.26 -27.65
C LEU A 828 -16.94 22.07 -28.56
N ASP A 829 -16.75 21.38 -29.68
CA ASP A 829 -17.85 20.98 -30.56
C ASP A 829 -18.65 19.82 -29.95
N VAL A 830 -19.93 20.08 -29.64
CA VAL A 830 -20.86 19.10 -29.09
C VAL A 830 -21.72 18.49 -30.20
N LYS A 831 -21.78 17.15 -30.26
CA LYS A 831 -22.70 16.43 -31.16
C LYS A 831 -23.60 15.47 -30.37
N THR A 832 -24.90 15.72 -30.39
CA THR A 832 -25.90 14.82 -29.80
C THR A 832 -26.21 13.67 -30.77
N GLN A 833 -25.94 12.41 -30.38
CA GLN A 833 -26.40 11.23 -31.13
C GLN A 833 -27.46 10.45 -30.33
N PRO A 834 -28.63 10.14 -30.91
CA PRO A 834 -29.59 9.24 -30.27
C PRO A 834 -29.03 7.81 -30.27
N GLN A 835 -28.96 7.18 -29.09
CA GLN A 835 -28.50 5.80 -28.94
C GLN A 835 -29.66 4.84 -29.23
N LYS A 836 -29.47 3.92 -30.18
CA LYS A 836 -30.36 2.76 -30.37
C LYS A 836 -29.70 1.55 -29.72
N ALA A 837 -30.23 1.08 -28.60
CA ALA A 837 -29.80 -0.18 -28.00
C ALA A 837 -30.55 -1.35 -28.67
N SER A 838 -29.81 -2.30 -29.25
CA SER A 838 -30.35 -3.62 -29.60
C SER A 838 -29.92 -4.64 -28.55
N LEU A 839 -30.87 -5.20 -27.81
CA LEU A 839 -30.62 -6.31 -26.88
C LEU A 839 -30.23 -7.58 -27.68
N PRO A 840 -29.18 -8.34 -27.28
CA PRO A 840 -28.86 -9.61 -27.92
C PRO A 840 -29.98 -10.63 -27.66
N GLY A 841 -30.73 -11.01 -28.70
CA GLY A 841 -31.72 -12.10 -28.65
C GLY A 841 -33.20 -11.71 -28.63
N VAL A 842 -33.56 -10.42 -28.77
CA VAL A 842 -34.97 -9.98 -28.83
C VAL A 842 -35.31 -9.45 -30.23
N THR A 843 -36.18 -10.13 -30.96
CA THR A 843 -36.73 -9.71 -32.27
C THR A 843 -38.07 -8.99 -32.10
N ASP A 844 -38.18 -8.08 -31.14
CA ASP A 844 -39.40 -7.30 -30.92
C ASP A 844 -39.08 -5.79 -30.96
N SER A 845 -39.84 -5.07 -31.78
CA SER A 845 -39.59 -3.69 -32.24
C SER A 845 -39.99 -2.64 -31.21
N ARG A 846 -39.83 -2.91 -29.92
CA ARG A 846 -40.07 -1.92 -28.86
C ARG A 846 -38.76 -1.25 -28.52
N GLU A 847 -38.55 -0.10 -29.17
CA GLU A 847 -37.43 0.80 -28.93
C GLU A 847 -37.51 1.33 -27.50
N VAL A 848 -36.53 0.96 -26.65
CA VAL A 848 -36.29 1.64 -25.38
C VAL A 848 -35.34 2.81 -25.69
N THR A 849 -35.87 4.03 -25.65
CA THR A 849 -35.06 5.25 -25.72
C THR A 849 -34.31 5.41 -24.40
N MET A 850 -33.00 5.13 -24.43
CA MET A 850 -32.09 5.56 -23.36
C MET A 850 -31.79 7.06 -23.51
N ALA A 851 -31.34 7.71 -22.44
CA ALA A 851 -30.87 9.10 -22.50
C ALA A 851 -29.78 9.25 -23.59
N PRO A 852 -29.79 10.36 -24.37
CA PRO A 852 -28.81 10.58 -25.42
C PRO A 852 -27.39 10.59 -24.83
N GLN A 853 -26.45 9.90 -25.48
CA GLN A 853 -25.04 9.91 -25.06
C GLN A 853 -24.33 11.08 -25.77
N LEU A 854 -23.80 12.03 -25.00
CA LEU A 854 -23.01 13.14 -25.50
C LEU A 854 -21.68 12.63 -26.06
N LYS A 855 -21.49 12.77 -27.38
CA LYS A 855 -20.19 12.55 -28.02
C LYS A 855 -19.45 13.87 -28.19
N ILE A 856 -18.37 14.04 -27.43
CA ILE A 856 -17.51 15.21 -27.43
C ILE A 856 -16.18 14.85 -28.08
N LYS A 857 -15.90 15.50 -29.21
CA LYS A 857 -14.68 15.27 -29.99
C LYS A 857 -13.45 15.73 -29.19
N GLY A 858 -12.62 14.78 -28.75
CA GLY A 858 -11.38 15.05 -27.99
C GLY A 858 -11.43 14.61 -26.52
N LEU A 859 -12.62 14.38 -25.95
CA LEU A 859 -12.82 13.94 -24.56
C LEU A 859 -13.23 12.46 -24.45
N ASP A 860 -13.93 11.90 -25.43
CA ASP A 860 -14.39 10.49 -25.40
C ASP A 860 -13.36 9.47 -25.91
N THR A 861 -12.11 9.87 -26.18
CA THR A 861 -11.06 8.87 -26.37
C THR A 861 -10.75 8.27 -25.01
N ASP A 862 -10.97 6.96 -24.85
CA ASP A 862 -10.47 6.10 -23.76
C ASP A 862 -8.98 6.39 -23.50
N THR A 863 -8.69 7.44 -22.74
CA THR A 863 -7.34 7.91 -22.40
C THR A 863 -6.91 7.31 -21.06
N GLN A 864 -7.41 6.11 -20.74
CA GLN A 864 -6.80 5.33 -19.68
C GLN A 864 -5.42 4.85 -20.15
N PRO A 865 -4.35 5.08 -19.37
CA PRO A 865 -3.02 4.67 -19.77
C PRO A 865 -2.96 3.16 -20.04
N GLY A 866 -2.57 2.76 -21.26
CA GLY A 866 -2.52 1.33 -21.64
C GLY A 866 -1.52 0.48 -20.84
N LYS A 867 -0.67 1.13 -20.03
CA LYS A 867 0.25 0.51 -19.07
C LYS A 867 0.31 1.32 -17.78
N LEU A 868 -0.03 0.67 -16.67
CA LEU A 868 0.12 1.21 -15.32
C LEU A 868 1.16 0.40 -14.56
N GLN A 869 1.95 1.09 -13.75
CA GLN A 869 2.92 0.51 -12.84
C GLN A 869 2.49 0.81 -11.41
N TYR A 870 2.36 -0.24 -10.61
CA TYR A 870 1.99 -0.16 -9.20
C TYR A 870 3.24 -0.36 -8.35
N THR A 871 3.51 0.58 -7.44
CA THR A 871 4.61 0.48 -6.47
C THR A 871 4.04 0.43 -5.07
N ALA A 872 4.40 -0.59 -4.31
CA ALA A 872 3.94 -0.82 -2.94
C ALA A 872 5.07 -1.39 -2.04
N PRO A 873 4.92 -1.34 -0.71
CA PRO A 873 5.77 -2.09 0.21
C PRO A 873 5.79 -3.59 -0.16
N SER A 874 6.96 -4.24 -0.09
CA SER A 874 7.02 -5.70 -0.24
C SER A 874 6.57 -6.39 1.06
N SER A 875 5.89 -7.52 0.91
CA SER A 875 5.49 -8.39 2.03
C SER A 875 6.68 -8.98 2.82
N GLU A 876 7.91 -8.83 2.30
CA GLU A 876 9.14 -9.30 2.96
C GLU A 876 9.74 -8.24 3.91
N GLY A 877 9.14 -7.04 4.00
CA GLY A 877 9.60 -5.97 4.90
C GLY A 877 10.92 -5.31 4.49
N THR A 878 11.53 -5.70 3.38
CA THR A 878 12.76 -5.09 2.84
C THR A 878 12.66 -4.89 1.33
N GLY A 879 12.10 -3.76 0.89
CA GLY A 879 12.08 -3.34 -0.51
C GLY A 879 10.70 -2.90 -1.04
N THR A 880 10.67 -2.44 -2.30
CA THR A 880 9.46 -2.02 -3.02
C THR A 880 9.05 -3.09 -4.04
N ALA A 881 7.81 -3.56 -3.98
CA ALA A 881 7.23 -4.40 -5.02
C ALA A 881 6.77 -3.51 -6.19
N LYS A 882 7.11 -3.90 -7.43
CA LYS A 882 6.68 -3.22 -8.67
C LYS A 882 5.93 -4.20 -9.55
N THR A 883 4.67 -3.90 -9.86
CA THR A 883 3.83 -4.72 -10.75
C THR A 883 3.42 -3.91 -11.97
N GLU A 884 3.68 -4.44 -13.17
CA GLU A 884 3.21 -3.86 -14.43
C GLU A 884 1.93 -4.56 -14.88
N VAL A 885 0.86 -3.78 -15.09
CA VAL A 885 -0.40 -4.28 -15.64
C VAL A 885 -0.58 -3.67 -17.04
N ARG A 886 -0.84 -4.54 -18.03
CA ARG A 886 -1.13 -4.15 -19.41
C ARG A 886 -2.58 -4.44 -19.72
N ARG A 887 -3.36 -3.43 -20.10
CA ARG A 887 -4.72 -3.60 -20.58
C ARG A 887 -4.68 -4.20 -22.00
N THR A 888 -5.49 -5.23 -22.27
CA THR A 888 -5.72 -5.75 -23.62
C THR A 888 -7.08 -5.26 -24.10
N ASP A 889 -7.14 -4.63 -25.27
CA ASP A 889 -8.32 -3.95 -25.85
C ASP A 889 -9.44 -4.88 -26.33
N ASP A 890 -9.60 -6.05 -25.72
CA ASP A 890 -10.70 -6.95 -26.07
C ASP A 890 -11.25 -7.53 -24.79
N GLY A 891 -12.50 -7.18 -24.45
CA GLY A 891 -13.24 -7.66 -23.28
C GLY A 891 -13.58 -9.16 -23.32
N SER A 892 -12.79 -9.96 -24.05
CA SER A 892 -12.83 -11.41 -24.03
C SER A 892 -11.52 -11.97 -23.44
N GLU A 893 -11.58 -12.42 -22.19
CA GLU A 893 -10.52 -13.26 -21.64
C GLU A 893 -10.50 -14.59 -22.40
N ARG A 894 -9.48 -14.82 -23.24
CA ARG A 894 -8.97 -16.16 -23.44
C ARG A 894 -7.79 -16.37 -22.50
N THR A 895 -8.09 -16.89 -21.32
CA THR A 895 -7.13 -17.61 -20.49
C THR A 895 -6.58 -18.77 -21.32
N GLN A 896 -5.32 -18.67 -21.75
CA GLN A 896 -4.57 -19.82 -22.21
C GLN A 896 -3.23 -19.84 -21.48
N SER A 897 -3.09 -20.82 -20.60
CA SER A 897 -1.83 -21.21 -20.01
C SER A 897 -0.78 -21.50 -21.10
N ARG A 898 0.50 -21.41 -20.75
CA ARG A 898 1.61 -21.72 -21.66
C ARG A 898 1.55 -23.16 -22.19
N ALA A 899 0.89 -24.06 -21.46
CA ALA A 899 0.62 -25.44 -21.87
C ALA A 899 -0.48 -25.52 -22.95
N GLU A 900 -1.57 -24.77 -22.78
CA GLU A 900 -2.69 -24.70 -23.73
C GLU A 900 -2.30 -24.02 -25.04
N ARG A 901 -1.46 -22.97 -25.00
CA ARG A 901 -0.89 -22.38 -26.23
C ARG A 901 -0.09 -23.40 -27.03
N LYS A 902 0.72 -24.25 -26.37
CA LYS A 902 1.49 -25.31 -27.04
C LYS A 902 0.60 -26.44 -27.57
N ALA A 903 -0.50 -26.76 -26.87
CA ALA A 903 -1.49 -27.73 -27.33
C ALA A 903 -2.24 -27.21 -28.57
N ALA A 904 -2.71 -25.96 -28.55
CA ALA A 904 -3.37 -25.30 -29.67
C ALA A 904 -2.46 -25.15 -30.90
N GLU A 905 -1.16 -24.91 -30.69
CA GLU A 905 -0.18 -24.85 -31.78
C GLU A 905 0.10 -26.22 -32.39
N ARG A 906 0.10 -27.28 -31.58
CA ARG A 906 0.19 -28.68 -32.04
C ARG A 906 -1.05 -29.12 -32.81
N GLU A 907 -2.23 -28.74 -32.34
CA GLU A 907 -3.53 -28.94 -33.00
C GLU A 907 -3.57 -28.24 -34.37
N LYS A 908 -3.18 -26.96 -34.43
CA LYS A 908 -3.07 -26.21 -35.70
C LYS A 908 -2.07 -26.83 -36.67
N LYS A 909 -0.92 -27.31 -36.19
CA LYS A 909 0.06 -28.03 -37.02
C LYS A 909 -0.47 -29.38 -37.51
N LYS A 910 -1.25 -30.11 -36.71
CA LYS A 910 -1.93 -31.36 -37.14
C LYS A 910 -3.00 -31.07 -38.19
N ALA A 911 -3.82 -30.05 -38.00
CA ALA A 911 -4.85 -29.63 -38.96
C ALA A 911 -4.25 -29.19 -40.29
N ALA A 912 -3.18 -28.39 -40.27
CA ALA A 912 -2.46 -27.97 -41.48
C ALA A 912 -1.80 -29.16 -42.22
N LYS A 913 -1.33 -30.18 -41.48
CA LYS A 913 -0.78 -31.41 -42.06
C LYS A 913 -1.87 -32.30 -42.68
N LYS A 914 -3.06 -32.34 -42.07
CA LYS A 914 -4.24 -33.07 -42.58
C LYS A 914 -4.81 -32.39 -43.85
N ALA A 915 -4.86 -31.06 -43.87
CA ALA A 915 -5.27 -30.28 -45.04
C ALA A 915 -4.28 -30.40 -46.22
N ARG A 916 -2.97 -30.52 -45.95
CA ARG A 916 -1.97 -30.82 -46.98
C ARG A 916 -2.03 -32.26 -47.51
N ALA A 917 -2.51 -33.21 -46.71
CA ALA A 917 -2.70 -34.60 -47.12
C ALA A 917 -4.01 -34.83 -47.90
N GLN A 918 -4.97 -33.90 -47.84
CA GLN A 918 -6.19 -33.91 -48.68
C GLN A 918 -6.03 -33.13 -49.99
N LYS A 919 -4.91 -32.41 -50.17
CA LYS A 919 -4.53 -31.71 -51.42
C LYS A 919 -3.45 -32.43 -52.23
N LYS A 920 -3.07 -33.64 -51.82
CA LYS A 920 -2.31 -34.64 -52.60
C LYS A 920 -3.20 -35.86 -52.74
#